data_AF-A2DIZ8-F1
#
_entry.id   AF-A2DIZ8-F1
#
_cell.length_a   1.000
_cell.length_b   1.000
_cell.length_c   1.000
_cell.angle_alpha   90.00
_cell.angle_beta   90.00
_cell.angle_gamma   90.00
#
_symmetry.space_group_name_H-M   'P 1'
#
loop_
_entity.id
_entity.type
_entity.pdbx_description
1 polymer ?
#
loop_
_entity_poly.entity_id
_entity_poly.type
_entity_poly.pdbx_seq_one_letter_code
_entity_poly.pdbx_strand_id
1 'polypeptide(L)'
;MVSVELYQTKHGFVHLLIKPSSDPETYVVTVDSTTGNPMFVGIPMDDIFPDYGLAISYITEKFESKLRLKGEGLIGMAQADNQVFIAIIDKSETSGVLPGGHTIKVVKHVTFYSINTSNNKQAKNPFEDFQLNDNHYFCETYDLTRLYPSKFKPYEPDESFCWNNGWTKPFKDMGIRNCCITLMQGIGYTYEGPEKEYKIAHLCRRSSVNPGTRYAARGLNSKGSPGNEVEAELIFFKGENWVSVRWRRGSIPIHWATVLNSKVSSPIHCVDKENYFEGTPEYFISLKERFGVPDIRCVSLLQTNEGHSEAEILEYFKTAITRLYDAGVDNVFYTPFDLNQRLHEDGSGEAMNDFVSYIGPMMDDAGFNIGQGLEIKELQKSLLRFNCADSLDRTNLATFYFALFVTAKWCRENGYANKVDENALPNEVVPQHIIDFLAKSFVECGNIVAMLYTNTPAIKVKAIKKFSPSLENTSNDTAITLQRRLENVMNDHVRQRTIELWTDPTPLTWSHRLSHTYIRVIEGAPHMIVENTVSAFKLEKGTLIIGLQTPMLLTAVLVMFLPARDESPHFMKIETGLTIDDLSEIANLTLPTIENAMWSRYRVGMQEKWGYSHKGNKFIRFIKFTFSEEKPIVIGNIKIEAKSCPSQAGIITLQDCKQPDEQTLKRFDYGFNGFVNSKRTLSDALSLEKLRLGLHVPDEIRVELALKSGISPWQCDSFSRITAASNDFCCNCMKKLQENEMIYRMRQAWLLQGLIVEEDKLGQPKTINICQNCIDEIFAYSHGTEPYEDAYRTAVKPPKSPTITLPFNEVVDSTKDISSNTQAFVYKGNDKILTEKFEVKDSLHFTLSFTPNSILSFVCFDTDTEFQVKIQDKICQKVALSDNRIIYKLEEPLISNLVDFEISCDGVHSVDNFRVFGSVMEINEQNPIDIKNYQGKVISYDIPVQMFTDGNIRQEKCQILDKNPIHKFVVEMRVGGPNNLSFVIQFKSQGKTVYEKKIILPETSPGNRMSFKTDCTQPCDAVVVNYLDRTSFFRQPLFRFIYKK
;
A
#
# COMPACT_ATOMS: atom_id res chain seq x y z
N MET A 1 -5.42 -13.73 -25.75
CA MET A 1 -4.38 -14.54 -25.06
C MET A 1 -3.63 -13.60 -24.16
N VAL A 2 -3.54 -13.88 -22.86
CA VAL A 2 -2.72 -13.03 -21.99
C VAL A 2 -1.26 -13.15 -22.40
N SER A 3 -0.59 -12.01 -22.53
CA SER A 3 0.86 -11.94 -22.78
C SER A 3 1.46 -10.95 -21.81
N VAL A 4 2.54 -11.36 -21.17
CA VAL A 4 3.30 -10.51 -20.25
C VAL A 4 4.75 -10.51 -20.71
N GLU A 5 5.30 -9.33 -20.95
CA GLU A 5 6.71 -9.17 -21.26
C GLU A 5 7.34 -8.13 -20.35
N LEU A 6 8.53 -8.46 -19.87
CA LEU A 6 9.32 -7.58 -19.02
C LEU A 6 10.52 -7.12 -19.82
N TYR A 7 10.64 -5.80 -19.96
CA TYR A 7 11.75 -5.14 -20.63
C TYR A 7 12.58 -4.36 -19.62
N GLN A 8 13.89 -4.37 -19.81
CA GLN A 8 14.83 -3.63 -18.96
C GLN A 8 15.55 -2.57 -19.78
N THR A 9 15.57 -1.34 -19.26
CA THR A 9 16.31 -0.22 -19.84
C THR A 9 17.74 -0.18 -19.31
N LYS A 10 18.63 0.50 -20.03
CA LYS A 10 19.94 0.92 -19.47
C LYS A 10 19.77 2.06 -18.45
N HIS A 11 18.64 2.76 -18.46
CA HIS A 11 18.40 3.97 -17.69
C HIS A 11 17.79 3.73 -16.31
N GLY A 12 17.81 2.49 -15.79
CA GLY A 12 17.39 2.21 -14.40
C GLY A 12 15.88 2.06 -14.22
N PHE A 13 15.15 1.71 -15.28
CA PHE A 13 13.73 1.33 -15.23
C PHE A 13 13.49 -0.05 -15.85
N VAL A 14 12.42 -0.69 -15.39
CA VAL A 14 11.86 -1.93 -15.94
C VAL A 14 10.46 -1.61 -16.44
N HIS A 15 10.12 -2.01 -17.65
CA HIS A 15 8.78 -1.84 -18.22
C HIS A 15 8.09 -3.20 -18.29
N LEU A 16 6.91 -3.29 -17.71
CA LEU A 16 6.07 -4.47 -17.72
C LEU A 16 4.92 -4.24 -18.71
N LEU A 17 4.99 -4.91 -19.87
CA LEU A 17 3.95 -4.94 -20.88
C LEU A 17 2.97 -6.05 -20.55
N ILE A 18 1.69 -5.73 -20.48
CA ILE A 18 0.63 -6.65 -20.07
C ILE A 18 -0.53 -6.53 -21.04
N LYS A 19 -0.90 -7.65 -21.65
CA LYS A 19 -2.08 -7.77 -22.48
C LYS A 19 -3.11 -8.65 -21.76
N PRO A 20 -4.12 -8.11 -21.09
CA PRO A 20 -5.17 -8.92 -20.47
C PRO A 20 -6.00 -9.69 -21.50
N SER A 21 -6.59 -10.82 -21.11
CA SER A 21 -7.56 -11.58 -21.92
C SER A 21 -8.89 -10.84 -22.03
N SER A 22 -9.24 -10.07 -20.99
CA SER A 22 -10.54 -9.42 -20.84
C SER A 22 -10.62 -8.07 -21.54
N ASP A 23 -9.52 -7.58 -22.11
CA ASP A 23 -9.39 -6.19 -22.57
C ASP A 23 -8.73 -6.12 -23.96
N PRO A 24 -9.26 -5.34 -24.92
CA PRO A 24 -8.61 -5.06 -26.19
C PRO A 24 -7.36 -4.18 -26.09
N GLU A 25 -7.07 -3.55 -24.95
CA GLU A 25 -5.89 -2.69 -24.75
C GLU A 25 -4.66 -3.46 -24.23
N THR A 26 -3.48 -2.84 -24.32
CA THR A 26 -2.20 -3.30 -23.78
C THR A 26 -1.70 -2.26 -22.79
N TYR A 27 -1.29 -2.71 -21.62
CA TYR A 27 -0.88 -1.86 -20.51
C TYR A 27 0.64 -1.89 -20.35
N VAL A 28 1.24 -0.74 -20.10
CA VAL A 28 2.67 -0.58 -19.80
C VAL A 28 2.79 -0.02 -18.39
N VAL A 29 3.36 -0.82 -17.49
CA VAL A 29 3.68 -0.38 -16.12
C VAL A 29 5.17 -0.14 -16.01
N THR A 30 5.56 1.06 -15.59
CA THR A 30 6.97 1.43 -15.42
C THR A 30 7.40 1.22 -13.98
N VAL A 31 8.35 0.33 -13.73
CA VAL A 31 8.89 0.00 -12.42
C VAL A 31 10.28 0.61 -12.27
N ASP A 32 10.50 1.40 -11.22
CA ASP A 32 11.82 1.95 -10.90
C ASP A 32 12.75 0.83 -10.40
N SER A 33 13.86 0.60 -11.10
CA SER A 33 14.83 -0.45 -10.73
C SER A 33 15.57 -0.17 -9.43
N THR A 34 15.45 1.04 -8.86
CA THR A 34 16.07 1.41 -7.58
C THR A 34 15.16 1.14 -6.39
N THR A 35 13.86 1.43 -6.53
CA THR A 35 12.88 1.32 -5.44
C THR A 35 11.97 0.12 -5.56
N GLY A 36 11.87 -0.48 -6.76
CA GLY A 36 10.93 -1.55 -7.09
C GLY A 36 9.47 -1.09 -7.17
N ASN A 37 9.19 0.20 -7.05
CA ASN A 37 7.83 0.72 -7.00
C ASN A 37 7.26 0.90 -8.43
N PRO A 38 6.06 0.33 -8.74
CA PRO A 38 5.44 0.41 -10.07
C PRO A 38 4.66 1.71 -10.27
N MET A 39 4.74 2.29 -11.47
CA MET A 39 4.04 3.51 -11.85
C MET A 39 3.17 3.25 -13.07
N PHE A 40 1.93 3.70 -12.97
CA PHE A 40 0.92 3.70 -14.02
C PHE A 40 0.01 4.91 -13.80
N VAL A 41 -0.19 5.72 -14.82
CA VAL A 41 -1.00 6.95 -14.76
C VAL A 41 -2.26 6.81 -15.63
N GLY A 42 -2.29 5.83 -16.53
CA GLY A 42 -3.42 5.54 -17.41
C GLY A 42 -3.49 6.46 -18.63
N ILE A 43 -2.37 7.05 -19.02
CA ILE A 43 -2.29 7.94 -20.19
C ILE A 43 -2.29 7.07 -21.46
N PRO A 44 -3.24 7.27 -22.41
CA PRO A 44 -3.19 6.57 -23.68
C PRO A 44 -1.91 6.89 -24.46
N MET A 45 -1.37 5.90 -25.16
CA MET A 45 -0.11 5.96 -25.91
C MET A 45 1.16 6.18 -25.08
N ASP A 46 1.05 6.24 -23.74
CA ASP A 46 2.19 6.21 -22.81
C ASP A 46 2.11 4.99 -21.87
N ASP A 47 0.93 4.72 -21.30
CA ASP A 47 0.64 3.61 -20.39
C ASP A 47 -0.38 2.62 -20.95
N ILE A 48 -1.29 3.06 -21.83
CA ILE A 48 -2.36 2.24 -22.42
C ILE A 48 -2.27 2.33 -23.95
N PHE A 49 -2.17 1.19 -24.62
CA PHE A 49 -1.98 1.09 -26.06
C PHE A 49 -3.08 0.25 -26.69
N PRO A 50 -3.58 0.60 -27.88
CA PRO A 50 -4.63 -0.16 -28.56
C PRO A 50 -4.11 -1.53 -29.05
N ASP A 51 -2.81 -1.66 -29.29
CA ASP A 51 -2.19 -2.92 -29.67
C ASP A 51 -0.81 -3.11 -29.04
N TYR A 52 -0.42 -4.39 -29.03
CA TYR A 52 0.81 -4.85 -28.40
C TYR A 52 2.07 -4.39 -29.13
N GLY A 53 2.00 -4.25 -30.46
CA GLY A 53 3.13 -3.83 -31.28
C GLY A 53 3.51 -2.37 -31.03
N LEU A 54 2.52 -1.48 -30.94
CA LEU A 54 2.74 -0.07 -30.61
C LEU A 54 3.36 0.11 -29.23
N ALA A 55 2.91 -0.66 -28.23
CA ALA A 55 3.51 -0.63 -26.90
C ALA A 55 5.00 -0.99 -26.95
N ILE A 56 5.36 -2.04 -27.70
CA ILE A 56 6.76 -2.46 -27.89
C ILE A 56 7.56 -1.37 -28.60
N SER A 57 7.08 -0.87 -29.74
CA SER A 57 7.75 0.20 -30.48
C SER A 57 8.02 1.40 -29.57
N TYR A 58 6.99 1.85 -28.84
CA TYR A 58 7.11 2.92 -27.86
C TYR A 58 8.22 2.65 -26.82
N ILE A 59 8.23 1.50 -26.16
CA ILE A 59 9.24 1.25 -25.11
C ILE A 59 10.66 0.99 -25.65
N THR A 60 10.77 0.47 -26.88
CA THR A 60 12.08 0.21 -27.52
C THR A 60 12.69 1.46 -28.10
N GLU A 61 11.88 2.34 -28.71
CA GLU A 61 12.34 3.59 -29.33
C GLU A 61 12.55 4.69 -28.29
N LYS A 62 11.62 4.85 -27.33
CA LYS A 62 11.69 5.93 -26.33
C LYS A 62 12.67 5.64 -25.20
N PHE A 63 12.82 4.38 -24.79
CA PHE A 63 13.60 4.01 -23.59
C PHE A 63 14.79 3.06 -23.87
N GLU A 64 15.04 2.69 -25.14
CA GLU A 64 16.04 1.68 -25.53
C GLU A 64 15.89 0.34 -24.76
N SER A 65 14.65 -0.02 -24.42
CA SER A 65 14.39 -1.16 -23.54
C SER A 65 14.69 -2.48 -24.27
N LYS A 66 15.28 -3.45 -23.55
CA LYS A 66 15.53 -4.81 -24.07
C LYS A 66 14.66 -5.83 -23.36
N LEU A 67 14.07 -6.74 -24.13
CA LEU A 67 13.29 -7.85 -23.59
C LEU A 67 14.15 -8.71 -22.66
N ARG A 68 13.61 -9.03 -21.48
CA ARG A 68 14.26 -9.89 -20.48
C ARG A 68 13.48 -11.17 -20.22
N LEU A 69 12.17 -11.04 -20.03
CA LEU A 69 11.30 -12.17 -19.71
C LEU A 69 10.01 -12.06 -20.51
N LYS A 70 9.44 -13.22 -20.81
CA LYS A 70 8.15 -13.37 -21.47
C LYS A 70 7.37 -14.47 -20.75
N GLY A 71 6.07 -14.28 -20.60
CA GLY A 71 5.18 -15.28 -20.03
C GLY A 71 3.73 -15.12 -20.46
N GLU A 72 2.92 -16.06 -20.00
CA GLU A 72 1.51 -16.25 -20.32
C GLU A 72 0.57 -15.56 -19.33
N GLY A 73 1.05 -15.17 -18.15
CA GLY A 73 0.22 -14.51 -17.13
C GLY A 73 1.00 -13.85 -16.02
N LEU A 74 0.45 -12.77 -15.46
CA LEU A 74 1.06 -12.01 -14.37
C LEU A 74 0.39 -12.38 -13.05
N ILE A 75 1.14 -12.94 -12.10
CA ILE A 75 0.64 -13.19 -10.73
C ILE A 75 0.53 -11.88 -9.96
N GLY A 76 1.51 -10.99 -10.12
CA GLY A 76 1.53 -9.67 -9.50
C GLY A 76 2.92 -9.26 -9.01
N MET A 77 2.96 -8.36 -8.03
CA MET A 77 4.18 -7.81 -7.43
C MET A 77 4.13 -7.85 -5.90
N ALA A 78 5.23 -8.25 -5.27
CA ALA A 78 5.35 -8.32 -3.82
C ALA A 78 6.74 -7.89 -3.34
N GLN A 79 6.82 -7.33 -2.13
CA GLN A 79 8.07 -7.03 -1.47
C GLN A 79 8.37 -8.06 -0.39
N ALA A 80 9.63 -8.51 -0.34
CA ALA A 80 10.18 -9.25 0.78
C ALA A 80 11.59 -8.75 1.08
N ASP A 81 11.87 -8.54 2.37
CA ASP A 81 13.12 -7.96 2.84
C ASP A 81 13.46 -6.65 2.07
N ASN A 82 14.63 -6.59 1.43
CA ASN A 82 15.09 -5.44 0.63
C ASN A 82 14.99 -5.71 -0.89
N GLN A 83 13.99 -6.49 -1.31
CA GLN A 83 13.78 -6.86 -2.71
C GLN A 83 12.30 -6.78 -3.08
N VAL A 84 12.02 -6.30 -4.29
CA VAL A 84 10.70 -6.38 -4.92
C VAL A 84 10.74 -7.44 -6.00
N PHE A 85 9.71 -8.28 -6.03
CA PHE A 85 9.58 -9.39 -6.94
C PHE A 85 8.39 -9.18 -7.86
N ILE A 86 8.59 -9.45 -9.15
CA ILE A 86 7.54 -9.56 -10.17
C ILE A 86 7.41 -11.03 -10.52
N ALA A 87 6.24 -11.62 -10.31
CA ALA A 87 5.99 -13.04 -10.54
C ALA A 87 5.20 -13.26 -11.84
N ILE A 88 5.80 -13.97 -12.79
CA ILE A 88 5.24 -14.23 -14.12
C ILE A 88 5.12 -15.74 -14.33
N ILE A 89 3.95 -16.20 -14.76
CA ILE A 89 3.75 -17.56 -15.26
C ILE A 89 4.33 -17.62 -16.67
N ASP A 90 5.40 -18.36 -16.87
CA ASP A 90 6.03 -18.56 -18.18
C ASP A 90 5.61 -19.88 -18.85
N LYS A 91 5.04 -20.80 -18.07
CA LYS A 91 4.47 -22.06 -18.60
C LYS A 91 3.20 -22.45 -17.86
N SER A 92 2.14 -22.69 -18.61
CA SER A 92 0.90 -23.31 -18.11
C SER A 92 0.44 -24.44 -19.02
N GLU A 93 -0.48 -25.28 -18.53
CA GLU A 93 -1.08 -26.37 -19.30
C GLU A 93 -2.61 -26.32 -19.16
N THR A 94 -3.32 -26.53 -20.26
CA THR A 94 -4.78 -26.66 -20.24
C THR A 94 -5.16 -27.97 -19.58
N SER A 95 -5.97 -27.88 -18.53
CA SER A 95 -6.35 -29.01 -17.69
C SER A 95 -7.85 -29.32 -17.73
N GLY A 96 -8.67 -28.34 -18.13
CA GLY A 96 -10.11 -28.47 -18.19
C GLY A 96 -10.76 -27.38 -19.02
N VAL A 97 -12.05 -27.57 -19.29
CA VAL A 97 -12.93 -26.64 -19.99
C VAL A 97 -14.29 -26.61 -19.27
N LEU A 98 -14.85 -25.42 -19.08
CA LEU A 98 -16.20 -25.20 -18.57
C LEU A 98 -17.21 -24.98 -19.71
N PRO A 99 -18.53 -25.06 -19.43
CA PRO A 99 -19.53 -24.70 -20.43
C PRO A 99 -19.29 -23.27 -20.95
N GLY A 100 -19.53 -23.04 -22.25
CA GLY A 100 -19.16 -21.79 -22.93
C GLY A 100 -17.71 -21.75 -23.46
N GLY A 101 -16.92 -22.81 -23.25
CA GLY A 101 -15.57 -22.94 -23.82
C GLY A 101 -14.46 -22.28 -23.00
N HIS A 102 -14.74 -21.89 -21.76
CA HIS A 102 -13.73 -21.30 -20.87
C HIS A 102 -12.68 -22.32 -20.46
N THR A 103 -11.40 -22.02 -20.73
CA THR A 103 -10.28 -22.91 -20.47
C THR A 103 -9.70 -22.74 -19.08
N ILE A 104 -9.49 -23.84 -18.37
CA ILE A 104 -8.83 -23.90 -17.07
C ILE A 104 -7.37 -24.30 -17.26
N LYS A 105 -6.45 -23.49 -16.77
CA LYS A 105 -5.00 -23.71 -16.91
C LYS A 105 -4.34 -23.98 -15.57
N VAL A 106 -3.50 -25.00 -15.50
CA VAL A 106 -2.64 -25.31 -14.35
C VAL A 106 -1.27 -24.65 -14.55
N VAL A 107 -0.75 -24.05 -13.48
CA VAL A 107 0.57 -23.42 -13.48
C VAL A 107 1.66 -24.50 -13.50
N LYS A 108 2.56 -24.46 -14.48
CA LYS A 108 3.67 -25.43 -14.60
C LYS A 108 5.01 -24.84 -14.20
N HIS A 109 5.21 -23.55 -14.45
CA HIS A 109 6.40 -22.85 -14.03
C HIS A 109 6.11 -21.36 -13.82
N VAL A 110 6.83 -20.76 -12.87
CA VAL A 110 6.75 -19.35 -12.51
C VAL A 110 8.17 -18.81 -12.45
N THR A 111 8.43 -17.73 -13.18
CA THR A 111 9.68 -16.99 -13.12
C THR A 111 9.51 -15.74 -12.27
N PHE A 112 10.44 -15.53 -11.33
CA PHE A 112 10.49 -14.35 -10.48
C PHE A 112 11.58 -13.40 -10.96
N TYR A 113 11.20 -12.16 -11.28
CA TYR A 113 12.15 -11.08 -11.52
C TYR A 113 12.36 -10.27 -10.24
N SER A 114 13.60 -10.15 -9.78
CA SER A 114 13.94 -9.44 -8.54
C SER A 114 14.56 -8.07 -8.81
N ILE A 115 14.14 -7.08 -8.03
CA ILE A 115 14.66 -5.71 -8.02
C ILE A 115 15.22 -5.44 -6.62
N ASN A 116 16.51 -5.19 -6.51
CA ASN A 116 17.17 -4.90 -5.24
C ASN A 116 16.93 -3.45 -4.83
N THR A 117 16.30 -3.23 -3.67
CA THR A 117 15.99 -1.88 -3.15
C THR A 117 17.09 -1.32 -2.24
N SER A 118 18.11 -2.13 -1.94
CA SER A 118 19.29 -1.74 -1.16
C SER A 118 20.57 -2.36 -1.73
N ASN A 119 21.72 -1.75 -1.43
CA ASN A 119 23.05 -2.25 -1.83
C ASN A 119 23.53 -3.48 -1.04
N ASN A 120 22.67 -4.10 -0.22
CA ASN A 120 23.04 -5.30 0.53
C ASN A 120 23.13 -6.52 -0.40
N LYS A 121 23.87 -7.55 0.04
CA LYS A 121 23.98 -8.82 -0.71
C LYS A 121 22.59 -9.36 -1.04
N GLN A 122 22.44 -9.89 -2.25
CA GLN A 122 21.21 -10.49 -2.73
C GLN A 122 20.77 -11.61 -1.77
N ALA A 123 19.62 -11.43 -1.13
CA ALA A 123 19.02 -12.47 -0.31
C ALA A 123 18.45 -13.56 -1.22
N LYS A 124 18.34 -14.78 -0.69
CA LYS A 124 17.62 -15.86 -1.38
C LYS A 124 16.17 -15.42 -1.56
N ASN A 125 15.58 -15.66 -2.73
CA ASN A 125 14.18 -15.39 -2.99
C ASN A 125 13.31 -16.28 -2.07
N PRO A 126 12.57 -15.71 -1.09
CA PRO A 126 11.77 -16.52 -0.16
C PRO A 126 10.53 -17.11 -0.83
N PHE A 127 10.13 -16.60 -2.00
CA PHE A 127 8.94 -17.03 -2.72
C PHE A 127 9.18 -18.26 -3.60
N GLU A 128 10.43 -18.59 -3.92
CA GLU A 128 10.78 -19.85 -4.62
C GLU A 128 10.43 -21.09 -3.81
N ASP A 129 10.42 -20.97 -2.47
CA ASP A 129 10.06 -22.06 -1.57
C ASP A 129 8.51 -22.25 -1.48
N PHE A 130 7.72 -21.32 -2.04
CA PHE A 130 6.27 -21.46 -2.12
C PHE A 130 5.87 -22.35 -3.30
N GLN A 131 5.16 -23.45 -3.01
CA GLN A 131 4.88 -24.51 -3.99
C GLN A 131 3.75 -24.12 -4.96
N LEU A 132 4.07 -23.35 -6.01
CA LEU A 132 3.10 -22.92 -7.03
C LEU A 132 2.80 -23.99 -8.08
N ASN A 133 3.86 -24.55 -8.66
CA ASN A 133 3.80 -25.43 -9.81
C ASN A 133 2.95 -26.67 -9.48
N ASP A 134 2.06 -27.03 -10.41
CA ASP A 134 1.10 -28.13 -10.34
C ASP A 134 0.05 -28.04 -9.21
N ASN A 135 0.14 -27.06 -8.31
CA ASN A 135 -0.78 -26.89 -7.18
C ASN A 135 -1.81 -25.79 -7.39
N HIS A 136 -1.54 -24.88 -8.32
CA HIS A 136 -2.39 -23.73 -8.60
C HIS A 136 -2.89 -23.72 -10.04
N TYR A 137 -4.05 -23.11 -10.21
CA TYR A 137 -4.73 -23.01 -11.50
C TYR A 137 -5.47 -21.69 -11.62
N PHE A 138 -5.80 -21.32 -12.84
CA PHE A 138 -6.49 -20.07 -13.16
C PHE A 138 -7.35 -20.20 -14.41
N CYS A 139 -8.26 -19.25 -14.61
CA CYS A 139 -8.98 -19.04 -15.87
C CYS A 139 -8.99 -17.56 -16.21
N GLU A 140 -8.68 -17.28 -17.47
CA GLU A 140 -8.56 -15.92 -18.01
C GLU A 140 -9.92 -15.32 -18.41
N THR A 141 -10.92 -16.15 -18.65
CA THR A 141 -12.18 -15.75 -19.30
C THR A 141 -13.41 -15.97 -18.44
N TYR A 142 -13.27 -16.65 -17.29
CA TYR A 142 -14.37 -16.94 -16.38
C TYR A 142 -13.93 -16.86 -14.92
N ASP A 143 -14.80 -16.34 -14.06
CA ASP A 143 -14.57 -16.28 -12.62
C ASP A 143 -14.78 -17.66 -11.97
N LEU A 144 -13.68 -18.39 -11.79
CA LEU A 144 -13.68 -19.68 -11.13
C LEU A 144 -13.79 -19.60 -9.61
N THR A 145 -13.63 -18.42 -8.98
CA THR A 145 -13.63 -18.31 -7.51
C THR A 145 -15.02 -18.50 -6.89
N ARG A 146 -16.06 -18.45 -7.72
CA ARG A 146 -17.45 -18.67 -7.35
C ARG A 146 -18.00 -19.94 -7.99
N LEU A 147 -19.13 -20.39 -7.45
CA LEU A 147 -19.88 -21.53 -7.95
C LEU A 147 -20.38 -21.28 -9.37
N TYR A 148 -20.46 -22.32 -10.20
CA TYR A 148 -20.94 -22.19 -11.57
C TYR A 148 -22.48 -22.14 -11.64
N PRO A 149 -23.11 -21.20 -12.36
CA PRO A 149 -22.52 -20.11 -13.14
C PRO A 149 -22.29 -18.84 -12.30
N SER A 150 -21.18 -18.15 -12.58
CA SER A 150 -20.81 -16.85 -12.02
C SER A 150 -21.16 -15.77 -13.03
N LYS A 151 -21.80 -14.70 -12.55
CA LYS A 151 -22.10 -13.49 -13.32
C LYS A 151 -20.98 -12.45 -13.25
N PHE A 152 -20.00 -12.68 -12.39
CA PHE A 152 -18.89 -11.76 -12.16
C PHE A 152 -17.79 -11.98 -13.18
N LYS A 153 -17.05 -10.90 -13.45
CA LYS A 153 -15.91 -10.96 -14.36
C LYS A 153 -14.70 -11.60 -13.66
N PRO A 154 -13.74 -12.19 -14.39
CA PRO A 154 -12.57 -12.86 -13.79
C PRO A 154 -11.71 -11.96 -12.90
N TYR A 155 -11.73 -10.64 -13.16
CA TYR A 155 -11.00 -9.62 -12.40
C TYR A 155 -11.79 -9.02 -11.22
N GLU A 156 -13.03 -9.48 -11.00
CA GLU A 156 -13.85 -9.20 -9.82
C GLU A 156 -14.03 -10.47 -8.96
N PRO A 157 -12.93 -11.18 -8.60
CA PRO A 157 -13.04 -12.48 -7.95
C PRO A 157 -13.52 -12.36 -6.51
N ASP A 158 -13.99 -13.46 -5.95
CA ASP A 158 -14.12 -13.65 -4.52
C ASP A 158 -12.72 -13.83 -3.92
N GLU A 159 -12.29 -12.82 -3.16
CA GLU A 159 -10.95 -12.76 -2.57
C GLU A 159 -10.67 -13.94 -1.61
N SER A 160 -11.70 -14.61 -1.07
CA SER A 160 -11.53 -15.76 -0.16
C SER A 160 -10.93 -17.02 -0.82
N PHE A 161 -10.89 -17.09 -2.15
CA PHE A 161 -10.24 -18.19 -2.90
C PHE A 161 -9.03 -17.74 -3.71
N CYS A 162 -8.68 -16.46 -3.64
CA CYS A 162 -7.53 -15.90 -4.32
C CYS A 162 -6.27 -16.08 -3.46
N TRP A 163 -5.32 -16.86 -3.96
CA TRP A 163 -4.04 -17.10 -3.26
C TRP A 163 -2.99 -16.03 -3.53
N ASN A 164 -3.22 -15.13 -4.47
CA ASN A 164 -2.31 -14.03 -4.82
C ASN A 164 -2.87 -12.64 -4.48
N ASN A 165 -3.81 -12.51 -3.53
CA ASN A 165 -4.40 -11.23 -3.15
C ASN A 165 -3.35 -10.15 -2.86
N GLY A 166 -2.38 -10.44 -1.99
CA GLY A 166 -1.28 -9.53 -1.65
C GLY A 166 -0.44 -9.10 -2.86
N TRP A 167 -0.20 -10.02 -3.80
CA TRP A 167 0.54 -9.76 -5.04
C TRP A 167 -0.22 -8.90 -6.04
N THR A 168 -1.54 -9.04 -6.09
CA THR A 168 -2.39 -8.23 -6.99
C THR A 168 -2.62 -6.81 -6.48
N LYS A 169 -2.37 -6.56 -5.18
CA LYS A 169 -2.67 -5.30 -4.52
C LYS A 169 -2.05 -4.07 -5.21
N PRO A 170 -0.78 -4.07 -5.65
CA PRO A 170 -0.22 -2.92 -6.37
C PRO A 170 -0.99 -2.57 -7.65
N PHE A 171 -1.46 -3.57 -8.39
CA PHE A 171 -2.24 -3.37 -9.62
C PHE A 171 -3.68 -2.97 -9.33
N LYS A 172 -4.29 -3.54 -8.27
CA LYS A 172 -5.60 -3.14 -7.77
C LYS A 172 -5.61 -1.66 -7.36
N ASP A 173 -4.58 -1.24 -6.61
CA ASP A 173 -4.43 0.14 -6.14
C ASP A 173 -4.17 1.12 -7.31
N MET A 174 -3.55 0.66 -8.41
CA MET A 174 -3.41 1.42 -9.66
C MET A 174 -4.66 1.39 -10.57
N GLY A 175 -5.72 0.66 -10.19
CA GLY A 175 -6.96 0.52 -10.96
C GLY A 175 -6.91 -0.52 -12.10
N ILE A 176 -5.78 -1.18 -12.33
CA ILE A 176 -5.54 -2.16 -13.41
C ILE A 176 -5.56 -3.61 -12.89
N ARG A 177 -6.53 -3.97 -12.03
CA ARG A 177 -6.63 -5.33 -11.45
C ARG A 177 -6.73 -6.42 -12.52
N ASN A 178 -7.36 -6.12 -13.66
CA ASN A 178 -7.50 -6.99 -14.83
C ASN A 178 -6.16 -7.43 -15.45
N CYS A 179 -5.05 -6.75 -15.16
CA CYS A 179 -3.72 -7.15 -15.57
C CYS A 179 -3.19 -8.39 -14.83
N CYS A 180 -3.70 -8.67 -13.63
CA CYS A 180 -3.28 -9.84 -12.85
C CYS A 180 -4.25 -11.00 -13.05
N ILE A 181 -3.72 -12.22 -13.13
CA ILE A 181 -4.53 -13.43 -13.09
C ILE A 181 -5.03 -13.68 -11.67
N THR A 182 -6.22 -14.27 -11.56
CA THR A 182 -6.72 -14.78 -10.28
C THR A 182 -6.17 -16.18 -10.05
N LEU A 183 -5.28 -16.34 -9.08
CA LEU A 183 -4.64 -17.62 -8.77
C LEU A 183 -5.43 -18.37 -7.71
N MET A 184 -5.91 -19.57 -8.04
CA MET A 184 -6.58 -20.47 -7.10
C MET A 184 -5.71 -21.69 -6.82
N GLN A 185 -6.01 -22.38 -5.73
CA GLN A 185 -5.36 -23.63 -5.37
C GLN A 185 -6.35 -24.78 -5.35
N GLY A 186 -5.92 -25.93 -5.86
CA GLY A 186 -6.75 -27.12 -6.02
C GLY A 186 -6.73 -27.59 -7.47
N ILE A 187 -7.87 -28.04 -8.00
CA ILE A 187 -7.97 -28.63 -9.34
C ILE A 187 -9.15 -28.08 -10.12
N GLY A 188 -9.05 -28.12 -11.45
CA GLY A 188 -10.16 -27.90 -12.35
C GLY A 188 -9.98 -28.74 -13.62
N TYR A 189 -10.49 -29.97 -13.61
CA TYR A 189 -10.31 -30.92 -14.71
C TYR A 189 -11.62 -31.22 -15.41
N THR A 190 -11.55 -31.51 -16.70
CA THR A 190 -12.72 -31.89 -17.49
C THR A 190 -12.47 -33.20 -18.22
N TYR A 191 -13.38 -34.15 -18.03
CA TYR A 191 -13.52 -35.34 -18.85
C TYR A 191 -14.44 -35.07 -20.04
N GLU A 192 -14.06 -35.54 -21.21
CA GLU A 192 -14.92 -35.56 -22.40
C GLU A 192 -15.41 -36.99 -22.64
N GLY A 193 -16.73 -37.16 -22.67
CA GLY A 193 -17.37 -38.45 -22.93
C GLY A 193 -17.12 -38.97 -24.35
N PRO A 194 -17.43 -40.25 -24.60
CA PRO A 194 -17.37 -40.85 -25.94
C PRO A 194 -18.12 -39.98 -26.97
N GLU A 195 -17.57 -39.89 -28.19
CA GLU A 195 -18.13 -39.07 -29.30
C GLU A 195 -18.38 -37.58 -28.97
N LYS A 196 -17.80 -37.07 -27.87
CA LYS A 196 -18.00 -35.70 -27.36
C LYS A 196 -19.47 -35.38 -27.02
N GLU A 197 -20.24 -36.40 -26.64
CA GLU A 197 -21.66 -36.22 -26.34
C GLU A 197 -21.93 -35.40 -25.07
N TYR A 198 -21.03 -35.48 -24.08
CA TYR A 198 -21.13 -34.77 -22.81
C TYR A 198 -19.74 -34.52 -22.23
N LYS A 199 -19.67 -33.67 -21.20
CA LYS A 199 -18.46 -33.39 -20.44
C LYS A 199 -18.74 -33.40 -18.94
N ILE A 200 -17.73 -33.76 -18.15
CA ILE A 200 -17.79 -33.75 -16.69
C ILE A 200 -16.62 -32.91 -16.18
N ALA A 201 -16.90 -31.74 -15.61
CA ALA A 201 -15.89 -30.92 -14.95
C ALA A 201 -15.90 -31.17 -13.45
N HIS A 202 -14.73 -31.34 -12.84
CA HIS A 202 -14.53 -31.41 -11.40
C HIS A 202 -13.65 -30.24 -10.96
N LEU A 203 -14.23 -29.36 -10.15
CA LEU A 203 -13.57 -28.19 -9.58
C LEU A 203 -13.39 -28.38 -8.08
N CYS A 204 -12.19 -28.16 -7.57
CA CYS A 204 -11.90 -28.07 -6.14
C CYS A 204 -11.13 -26.79 -5.85
N ARG A 205 -11.68 -25.93 -5.01
CA ARG A 205 -11.13 -24.61 -4.66
C ARG A 205 -10.81 -24.56 -3.18
N ARG A 206 -9.53 -24.46 -2.82
CA ARG A 206 -9.13 -24.29 -1.42
C ARG A 206 -9.18 -22.80 -1.03
N SER A 207 -9.83 -22.52 0.10
CA SER A 207 -9.88 -21.19 0.71
C SER A 207 -8.49 -20.68 1.08
N SER A 208 -8.23 -19.40 0.83
CA SER A 208 -7.02 -18.68 1.24
C SER A 208 -7.19 -17.91 2.56
N VAL A 209 -8.37 -17.96 3.20
CA VAL A 209 -8.70 -17.14 4.38
C VAL A 209 -8.07 -17.67 5.67
N ASN A 210 -7.93 -19.00 5.80
CA ASN A 210 -7.18 -19.64 6.89
C ASN A 210 -6.02 -20.47 6.30
N PRO A 211 -5.00 -19.79 5.76
CA PRO A 211 -3.86 -20.47 5.15
C PRO A 211 -2.90 -20.91 6.25
N GLY A 212 -2.43 -22.15 6.19
CA GLY A 212 -1.40 -22.61 7.11
C GLY A 212 -1.11 -24.10 7.04
N THR A 213 -0.06 -24.47 7.76
CA THR A 213 0.39 -25.85 7.93
C THR A 213 -0.52 -26.61 8.90
N ARG A 214 -0.31 -27.93 9.00
CA ARG A 214 -1.22 -28.88 9.67
C ARG A 214 -1.67 -28.43 11.04
N TYR A 215 -0.75 -28.00 11.88
CA TYR A 215 -1.03 -27.64 13.27
C TYR A 215 -1.29 -26.15 13.50
N ALA A 216 -0.96 -25.30 12.51
CA ALA A 216 -1.22 -23.86 12.56
C ALA A 216 -2.63 -23.50 12.07
N ALA A 217 -3.16 -24.22 11.06
CA ALA A 217 -4.47 -23.97 10.47
C ALA A 217 -5.47 -25.09 10.81
N ARG A 218 -6.03 -25.04 12.03
CA ARG A 218 -7.12 -25.93 12.53
C ARG A 218 -8.19 -25.09 13.20
N GLY A 219 -9.42 -25.59 13.16
CA GLY A 219 -10.55 -24.83 13.67
C GLY A 219 -10.76 -23.52 12.94
N LEU A 220 -11.52 -22.63 13.57
CA LEU A 220 -11.70 -21.26 13.12
C LEU A 220 -10.46 -20.40 13.45
N ASN A 221 -10.06 -19.56 12.49
CA ASN A 221 -9.15 -18.45 12.77
C ASN A 221 -9.92 -17.23 13.29
N SER A 222 -9.21 -16.12 13.56
CA SER A 222 -9.80 -14.85 14.00
C SER A 222 -10.79 -14.19 13.02
N LYS A 223 -10.90 -14.70 11.78
CA LYS A 223 -11.88 -14.26 10.78
C LYS A 223 -13.08 -15.21 10.67
N GLY A 224 -13.23 -16.15 11.61
CA GLY A 224 -14.31 -17.15 11.57
C GLY A 224 -14.21 -18.12 10.39
N SER A 225 -13.01 -18.36 9.84
CA SER A 225 -12.81 -19.28 8.71
C SER A 225 -12.13 -20.58 9.12
N PRO A 226 -12.69 -21.76 8.79
CA PRO A 226 -12.08 -23.04 9.11
C PRO A 226 -10.77 -23.29 8.36
N GLY A 227 -9.84 -23.97 9.03
CA GLY A 227 -8.63 -24.47 8.39
C GLY A 227 -8.91 -25.50 7.29
N ASN A 228 -8.06 -25.49 6.26
CA ASN A 228 -8.06 -26.47 5.17
C ASN A 228 -9.42 -26.64 4.46
N GLU A 229 -10.12 -25.54 4.28
CA GLU A 229 -11.45 -25.56 3.69
C GLU A 229 -11.38 -25.64 2.16
N VAL A 230 -12.15 -26.56 1.58
CA VAL A 230 -12.24 -26.81 0.14
C VAL A 230 -13.70 -26.79 -0.29
N GLU A 231 -13.99 -25.99 -1.30
CA GLU A 231 -15.22 -26.06 -2.08
C GLU A 231 -15.04 -27.05 -3.22
N ALA A 232 -16.02 -27.92 -3.44
CA ALA A 232 -15.98 -28.82 -4.57
C ALA A 232 -17.30 -28.79 -5.35
N GLU A 233 -17.17 -28.93 -6.67
CA GLU A 233 -18.26 -28.85 -7.62
C GLU A 233 -18.03 -29.84 -8.76
N LEU A 234 -19.03 -30.67 -9.05
CA LEU A 234 -19.10 -31.46 -10.27
C LEU A 234 -20.12 -30.83 -11.20
N ILE A 235 -19.74 -30.62 -12.46
CA ILE A 235 -20.57 -30.03 -13.49
C ILE A 235 -20.64 -31.00 -14.67
N PHE A 236 -21.82 -31.55 -14.91
CA PHE A 236 -22.13 -32.37 -16.07
C PHE A 236 -22.76 -31.48 -17.12
N PHE A 237 -22.24 -31.45 -18.35
CA PHE A 237 -22.76 -30.52 -19.35
C PHE A 237 -22.65 -31.01 -20.79
N LYS A 238 -23.57 -30.50 -21.63
CA LYS A 238 -23.61 -30.69 -23.07
C LYS A 238 -24.02 -29.38 -23.74
N GLY A 239 -23.10 -28.79 -24.50
CA GLY A 239 -23.27 -27.43 -25.01
C GLY A 239 -23.44 -26.45 -23.85
N GLU A 240 -24.57 -25.76 -23.80
CA GLU A 240 -24.90 -24.80 -22.74
C GLU A 240 -25.75 -25.39 -21.62
N ASN A 241 -26.32 -26.59 -21.77
CA ASN A 241 -27.11 -27.23 -20.71
C ASN A 241 -26.17 -27.88 -19.70
N TRP A 242 -26.46 -27.70 -18.42
CA TRP A 242 -25.61 -28.21 -17.35
C TRP A 242 -26.43 -28.65 -16.12
N VAL A 243 -25.87 -29.63 -15.41
CA VAL A 243 -26.31 -30.10 -14.10
C VAL A 243 -25.10 -30.02 -13.17
N SER A 244 -25.24 -29.47 -11.98
CA SER A 244 -24.12 -29.40 -11.02
C SER A 244 -24.51 -29.76 -9.60
N VAL A 245 -23.58 -30.39 -8.91
CA VAL A 245 -23.67 -30.71 -7.48
C VAL A 245 -22.50 -30.10 -6.75
N ARG A 246 -22.77 -29.49 -5.60
CA ARG A 246 -21.83 -28.68 -4.85
C ARG A 246 -21.76 -29.16 -3.40
N TRP A 247 -20.56 -29.21 -2.85
CA TRP A 247 -20.36 -29.58 -1.46
C TRP A 247 -19.14 -28.85 -0.86
N ARG A 248 -19.06 -28.87 0.47
CA ARG A 248 -17.97 -28.26 1.22
C ARG A 248 -17.23 -29.33 2.02
N ARG A 249 -15.92 -29.20 2.19
CA ARG A 249 -15.16 -30.02 3.14
C ARG A 249 -14.10 -29.21 3.87
N GLY A 250 -13.79 -29.56 5.12
CA GLY A 250 -12.76 -28.85 5.89
C GLY A 250 -12.70 -29.25 7.36
N SER A 251 -11.97 -28.44 8.15
CA SER A 251 -11.88 -28.60 9.59
C SER A 251 -13.23 -28.37 10.29
N ILE A 252 -13.35 -28.81 11.55
CA ILE A 252 -14.53 -28.52 12.39
C ILE A 252 -14.61 -27.00 12.64
N PRO A 253 -15.76 -26.33 12.40
CA PRO A 253 -15.90 -24.88 12.42
C PRO A 253 -16.16 -24.36 13.86
N ILE A 254 -15.26 -24.70 14.78
CA ILE A 254 -15.19 -24.16 16.15
C ILE A 254 -13.74 -23.73 16.44
N HIS A 255 -13.48 -22.95 17.47
CA HIS A 255 -12.12 -22.65 17.90
C HIS A 255 -11.49 -23.84 18.64
N TRP A 256 -10.48 -24.46 18.01
CA TRP A 256 -9.70 -25.54 18.58
C TRP A 256 -8.30 -25.59 17.96
N ALA A 257 -7.33 -26.09 18.72
CA ALA A 257 -5.94 -26.16 18.30
C ALA A 257 -5.36 -27.56 18.54
N THR A 258 -4.17 -27.80 18.01
CA THR A 258 -3.42 -29.02 18.29
C THR A 258 -2.10 -28.66 18.95
N VAL A 259 -1.89 -29.20 20.15
CA VAL A 259 -0.70 -28.96 20.95
C VAL A 259 0.19 -30.19 20.91
N LEU A 260 1.48 -29.96 20.73
CA LEU A 260 2.52 -30.98 20.84
C LEU A 260 3.31 -30.73 22.13
N ASN A 261 3.11 -31.58 23.15
CA ASN A 261 3.83 -31.46 24.42
C ASN A 261 5.35 -31.69 24.27
N SER A 262 5.77 -32.42 23.24
CA SER A 262 7.17 -32.53 22.81
C SER A 262 7.26 -32.90 21.32
N LYS A 263 8.47 -32.86 20.75
CA LYS A 263 8.75 -33.29 19.37
C LYS A 263 8.42 -34.77 19.09
N VAL A 264 8.23 -35.58 20.15
CA VAL A 264 8.01 -37.04 20.06
C VAL A 264 6.61 -37.45 20.51
N SER A 265 5.87 -36.59 21.22
CA SER A 265 4.53 -36.91 21.73
C SER A 265 3.49 -37.02 20.62
N SER A 266 2.40 -37.74 20.90
CA SER A 266 1.21 -37.71 20.06
C SER A 266 0.56 -36.33 20.12
N PRO A 267 0.00 -35.83 18.99
CA PRO A 267 -0.75 -34.58 18.98
C PRO A 267 -1.99 -34.69 19.88
N ILE A 268 -2.20 -33.66 20.71
CA ILE A 268 -3.41 -33.53 21.54
C ILE A 268 -4.25 -32.41 20.93
N HIS A 269 -5.52 -32.68 20.70
CA HIS A 269 -6.45 -31.64 20.29
C HIS A 269 -7.07 -31.00 21.52
N CYS A 270 -7.10 -29.67 21.55
CA CYS A 270 -7.63 -28.89 22.65
C CYS A 270 -8.63 -27.89 22.10
N VAL A 271 -9.83 -27.86 22.68
CA VAL A 271 -10.85 -26.85 22.37
C VAL A 271 -10.62 -25.60 23.21
N ASP A 272 -10.80 -24.41 22.63
CA ASP A 272 -10.86 -23.16 23.40
C ASP A 272 -12.21 -23.11 24.12
N LYS A 273 -12.27 -23.57 25.38
CA LYS A 273 -13.53 -23.74 26.11
C LYS A 273 -14.29 -22.43 26.32
N GLU A 274 -13.61 -21.29 26.34
CA GLU A 274 -14.21 -19.98 26.55
C GLU A 274 -14.78 -19.44 25.24
N ASN A 275 -14.05 -19.59 24.13
CA ASN A 275 -14.39 -18.96 22.84
C ASN A 275 -14.72 -19.94 21.71
N TYR A 276 -14.95 -21.24 21.98
CA TYR A 276 -15.15 -22.27 20.95
C TYR A 276 -16.23 -21.91 19.89
N PHE A 277 -17.25 -21.14 20.31
CA PHE A 277 -18.41 -20.78 19.50
C PHE A 277 -18.27 -19.44 18.75
N GLU A 278 -17.28 -18.61 19.08
CA GLU A 278 -17.07 -17.33 18.41
C GLU A 278 -16.81 -17.56 16.90
N GLY A 279 -17.44 -16.76 16.03
CA GLY A 279 -17.31 -16.91 14.58
C GLY A 279 -18.07 -18.10 13.96
N THR A 280 -18.54 -19.07 14.76
CA THR A 280 -19.28 -20.24 14.25
C THR A 280 -20.62 -19.85 13.60
N PRO A 281 -21.47 -18.99 14.19
CA PRO A 281 -22.70 -18.52 13.55
C PRO A 281 -22.43 -17.80 12.22
N GLU A 282 -21.49 -16.85 12.21
CA GLU A 282 -21.12 -16.05 11.05
C GLU A 282 -20.64 -16.93 9.90
N TYR A 283 -19.85 -17.97 10.22
CA TYR A 283 -19.43 -18.97 9.25
C TYR A 283 -20.61 -19.67 8.57
N PHE A 284 -21.57 -20.20 9.35
CA PHE A 284 -22.70 -20.92 8.77
C PHE A 284 -23.67 -20.00 8.02
N ILE A 285 -23.85 -18.76 8.47
CA ILE A 285 -24.60 -17.73 7.72
C ILE A 285 -23.93 -17.50 6.36
N SER A 286 -22.61 -17.29 6.34
CA SER A 286 -21.87 -17.08 5.09
C SER A 286 -21.96 -18.27 4.13
N LEU A 287 -22.04 -19.50 4.64
CA LEU A 287 -22.25 -20.69 3.82
C LEU A 287 -23.65 -20.73 3.21
N LYS A 288 -24.70 -20.42 3.99
CA LYS A 288 -26.08 -20.34 3.47
C LYS A 288 -26.18 -19.32 2.35
N GLU A 289 -25.60 -18.13 2.54
CA GLU A 289 -25.56 -17.07 1.54
C GLU A 289 -24.77 -17.48 0.29
N ARG A 290 -23.58 -18.05 0.47
CA ARG A 290 -22.70 -18.45 -0.65
C ARG A 290 -23.32 -19.52 -1.53
N PHE A 291 -23.95 -20.53 -0.94
CA PHE A 291 -24.53 -21.66 -1.68
C PHE A 291 -25.99 -21.42 -2.08
N GLY A 292 -26.65 -20.41 -1.51
CA GLY A 292 -28.06 -20.12 -1.75
C GLY A 292 -28.99 -21.22 -1.24
N VAL A 293 -28.63 -21.86 -0.13
CA VAL A 293 -29.34 -23.04 0.40
C VAL A 293 -29.93 -22.77 1.79
N PRO A 294 -31.15 -23.24 2.09
CA PRO A 294 -31.74 -23.13 3.42
C PRO A 294 -31.04 -24.04 4.45
N ASP A 295 -30.60 -25.23 4.04
CA ASP A 295 -30.20 -26.30 4.96
C ASP A 295 -28.73 -26.72 4.77
N ILE A 296 -28.03 -26.94 5.88
CA ILE A 296 -26.64 -27.43 5.90
C ILE A 296 -26.56 -28.71 6.72
N ARG A 297 -26.10 -29.81 6.12
CA ARG A 297 -25.86 -31.09 6.79
C ARG A 297 -24.37 -31.30 7.01
N CYS A 298 -23.93 -31.24 8.26
CA CYS A 298 -22.55 -31.47 8.67
C CYS A 298 -22.29 -32.98 8.85
N VAL A 299 -21.75 -33.62 7.82
CA VAL A 299 -21.31 -35.02 7.84
C VAL A 299 -19.97 -35.11 8.58
N SER A 300 -20.05 -35.51 9.85
CA SER A 300 -18.92 -35.61 10.76
C SER A 300 -18.25 -36.98 10.68
N LEU A 301 -17.00 -36.99 10.22
CA LEU A 301 -16.15 -38.17 10.10
C LEU A 301 -15.25 -38.37 11.32
N LEU A 302 -15.58 -37.71 12.44
CA LEU A 302 -14.87 -37.85 13.71
C LEU A 302 -15.02 -39.27 14.25
N GLN A 303 -13.99 -39.75 14.92
CA GLN A 303 -14.06 -41.04 15.60
C GLN A 303 -14.97 -40.95 16.83
N THR A 304 -15.80 -41.97 17.02
CA THR A 304 -16.84 -41.97 18.06
C THR A 304 -16.48 -42.79 19.31
N ASN A 305 -15.37 -43.51 19.30
CA ASN A 305 -14.96 -44.36 20.42
C ASN A 305 -14.44 -43.53 21.61
N GLU A 306 -14.84 -43.92 22.83
CA GLU A 306 -14.39 -43.27 24.07
C GLU A 306 -12.87 -43.36 24.24
N GLY A 307 -12.23 -42.27 24.72
CA GLY A 307 -10.79 -42.21 24.97
C GLY A 307 -9.90 -41.79 23.79
N HIS A 308 -10.48 -41.44 22.63
CA HIS A 308 -9.71 -40.92 21.49
C HIS A 308 -9.42 -39.40 21.59
N SER A 309 -8.37 -38.93 20.91
CA SER A 309 -7.95 -37.51 20.88
C SER A 309 -8.98 -36.56 20.26
N GLU A 310 -10.04 -37.07 19.61
CA GLU A 310 -11.08 -36.28 18.95
C GLU A 310 -12.33 -36.08 19.83
N ALA A 311 -12.39 -36.71 21.01
CA ALA A 311 -13.56 -36.72 21.87
C ALA A 311 -13.99 -35.31 22.32
N GLU A 312 -13.04 -34.45 22.71
CA GLU A 312 -13.34 -33.07 23.13
C GLU A 312 -13.92 -32.25 21.97
N ILE A 313 -13.34 -32.35 20.77
CA ILE A 313 -13.85 -31.65 19.58
C ILE A 313 -15.27 -32.13 19.26
N LEU A 314 -15.52 -33.44 19.34
CA LEU A 314 -16.83 -34.03 19.06
C LEU A 314 -17.90 -33.48 20.02
N GLU A 315 -17.61 -33.42 21.31
CA GLU A 315 -18.52 -32.90 22.34
C GLU A 315 -18.84 -31.41 22.11
N TYR A 316 -17.82 -30.58 21.95
CA TYR A 316 -18.01 -29.15 21.75
C TYR A 316 -18.63 -28.82 20.40
N PHE A 317 -18.38 -29.61 19.36
CA PHE A 317 -19.04 -29.41 18.07
C PHE A 317 -20.54 -29.71 18.13
N LYS A 318 -20.95 -30.80 18.81
CA LYS A 318 -22.38 -31.06 19.05
C LYS A 318 -23.04 -29.93 19.85
N THR A 319 -22.32 -29.43 20.86
CA THR A 319 -22.78 -28.29 21.67
C THR A 319 -22.90 -27.02 20.83
N ALA A 320 -21.94 -26.74 19.94
CA ALA A 320 -21.97 -25.60 19.03
C ALA A 320 -23.16 -25.69 18.07
N ILE A 321 -23.41 -26.85 17.46
CA ILE A 321 -24.56 -27.07 16.56
C ILE A 321 -25.88 -26.83 17.30
N THR A 322 -26.00 -27.27 18.56
CA THR A 322 -27.19 -27.01 19.38
C THR A 322 -27.36 -25.53 19.67
N ARG A 323 -26.26 -24.83 19.98
CA ARG A 323 -26.23 -23.40 20.32
C ARG A 323 -26.47 -22.48 19.10
N LEU A 324 -26.27 -22.95 17.87
CA LEU A 324 -26.59 -22.19 16.66
C LEU A 324 -28.05 -21.72 16.63
N TYR A 325 -28.97 -22.54 17.16
CA TYR A 325 -30.38 -22.17 17.26
C TYR A 325 -30.59 -20.91 18.10
N ASP A 326 -29.91 -20.79 19.24
CA ASP A 326 -29.97 -19.62 20.11
C ASP A 326 -29.39 -18.36 19.44
N ALA A 327 -28.46 -18.54 18.50
CA ALA A 327 -27.86 -17.48 17.69
C ALA A 327 -28.71 -17.10 16.45
N GLY A 328 -29.91 -17.65 16.30
CA GLY A 328 -30.79 -17.40 15.16
C GLY A 328 -30.36 -18.11 13.86
N VAL A 329 -29.44 -19.07 13.94
CA VAL A 329 -29.01 -19.91 12.83
C VAL A 329 -29.69 -21.28 12.96
N ASP A 330 -30.87 -21.40 12.36
CA ASP A 330 -31.60 -22.66 12.24
C ASP A 330 -31.03 -23.54 11.10
N ASN A 331 -31.55 -24.76 10.95
CA ASN A 331 -31.30 -25.63 9.79
C ASN A 331 -29.84 -26.04 9.53
N VAL A 332 -29.04 -26.16 10.59
CA VAL A 332 -27.72 -26.82 10.54
C VAL A 332 -27.79 -28.13 11.30
N PHE A 333 -27.53 -29.24 10.62
CA PHE A 333 -27.73 -30.60 11.15
C PHE A 333 -26.42 -31.33 11.37
N TYR A 334 -26.31 -32.05 12.48
CA TYR A 334 -25.17 -32.92 12.78
C TYR A 334 -25.44 -34.36 12.30
N THR A 335 -24.56 -34.90 11.46
CA THR A 335 -24.69 -36.22 10.85
C THR A 335 -23.40 -37.04 11.09
N PRO A 336 -23.35 -37.96 12.08
CA PRO A 336 -22.14 -38.73 12.38
C PRO A 336 -21.93 -39.92 11.43
N PHE A 337 -20.69 -40.15 10.99
CA PHE A 337 -20.30 -41.34 10.24
C PHE A 337 -18.81 -41.68 10.46
N ASP A 338 -18.50 -42.69 11.26
CA ASP A 338 -17.11 -43.13 11.49
C ASP A 338 -16.56 -43.94 10.30
N LEU A 339 -16.10 -43.23 9.27
CA LEU A 339 -15.51 -43.84 8.08
C LEU A 339 -14.25 -44.65 8.38
N ASN A 340 -13.47 -44.28 9.42
CA ASN A 340 -12.21 -44.96 9.67
C ASN A 340 -12.44 -46.36 10.23
N GLN A 341 -13.40 -46.50 11.15
CA GLN A 341 -13.82 -47.78 11.67
C GLN A 341 -14.25 -48.73 10.53
N ARG A 342 -15.18 -48.28 9.68
CA ARG A 342 -15.70 -49.08 8.55
C ARG A 342 -14.62 -49.52 7.56
N LEU A 343 -13.64 -48.64 7.28
CA LEU A 343 -12.52 -49.01 6.40
C LEU A 343 -11.62 -50.09 7.00
N HIS A 344 -11.44 -50.10 8.33
CA HIS A 344 -10.64 -51.10 9.02
C HIS A 344 -11.35 -52.45 9.13
N GLU A 345 -12.67 -52.44 9.33
CA GLU A 345 -13.50 -53.63 9.51
C GLU A 345 -13.83 -54.30 8.17
N ASP A 346 -14.31 -53.54 7.18
CA ASP A 346 -15.00 -54.09 6.01
C ASP A 346 -14.25 -53.85 4.69
N GLY A 347 -13.26 -52.96 4.67
CA GLY A 347 -12.52 -52.57 3.47
C GLY A 347 -13.24 -51.51 2.60
N SER A 348 -12.57 -51.05 1.54
CA SER A 348 -12.99 -49.85 0.78
C SER A 348 -14.31 -49.99 0.00
N GLY A 349 -14.70 -51.20 -0.42
CA GLY A 349 -15.91 -51.38 -1.23
C GLY A 349 -17.17 -51.35 -0.38
N GLU A 350 -17.12 -52.09 0.72
CA GLU A 350 -18.16 -52.23 1.73
C GLU A 350 -18.36 -50.91 2.48
N ALA A 351 -17.27 -50.24 2.89
CA ALA A 351 -17.35 -48.91 3.50
C ALA A 351 -17.98 -47.86 2.57
N MET A 352 -17.74 -47.95 1.25
CA MET A 352 -18.42 -47.11 0.26
C MET A 352 -19.92 -47.40 0.24
N ASN A 353 -20.32 -48.67 0.23
CA ASN A 353 -21.73 -49.06 0.23
C ASN A 353 -22.48 -48.56 1.47
N ASP A 354 -21.90 -48.77 2.65
CA ASP A 354 -22.45 -48.28 3.92
C ASP A 354 -22.59 -46.75 3.92
N PHE A 355 -21.57 -46.05 3.43
CA PHE A 355 -21.58 -44.60 3.33
C PHE A 355 -22.65 -44.09 2.35
N VAL A 356 -22.76 -44.70 1.18
CA VAL A 356 -23.76 -44.33 0.15
C VAL A 356 -25.17 -44.60 0.65
N SER A 357 -25.40 -45.74 1.31
CA SER A 357 -26.70 -46.07 1.90
C SER A 357 -27.10 -45.06 2.97
N TYR A 358 -26.12 -44.55 3.74
CA TYR A 358 -26.36 -43.57 4.79
C TYR A 358 -26.64 -42.16 4.26
N ILE A 359 -25.86 -41.69 3.28
CA ILE A 359 -26.00 -40.32 2.73
C ILE A 359 -27.04 -40.23 1.61
N GLY A 360 -27.42 -41.35 1.00
CA GLY A 360 -28.29 -41.43 -0.17
C GLY A 360 -29.59 -40.63 -0.01
N PRO A 361 -30.38 -40.88 1.04
CA PRO A 361 -31.61 -40.13 1.31
C PRO A 361 -31.37 -38.62 1.47
N MET A 362 -30.27 -38.23 2.09
CA MET A 362 -29.93 -36.80 2.27
C MET A 362 -29.63 -36.11 0.94
N MET A 363 -29.05 -36.84 0.00
CA MET A 363 -28.78 -36.33 -1.35
C MET A 363 -30.05 -36.28 -2.20
N ASP A 364 -30.97 -37.24 -2.04
CA ASP A 364 -32.29 -37.19 -2.69
C ASP A 364 -33.07 -35.94 -2.29
N ASP A 365 -33.03 -35.59 -1.00
CA ASP A 365 -33.62 -34.33 -0.51
C ASP A 365 -32.87 -33.08 -1.05
N ALA A 366 -31.54 -33.15 -1.14
CA ALA A 366 -30.71 -32.02 -1.56
C ALA A 366 -30.86 -31.69 -3.06
N GLY A 367 -30.99 -32.70 -3.93
CA GLY A 367 -31.09 -32.52 -5.38
C GLY A 367 -29.85 -31.90 -6.03
N PHE A 368 -30.00 -31.50 -7.29
CA PHE A 368 -28.95 -30.87 -8.11
C PHE A 368 -29.30 -29.42 -8.46
N ASN A 369 -28.30 -28.65 -8.87
CA ASN A 369 -28.55 -27.45 -9.64
C ASN A 369 -28.70 -27.83 -11.12
N ILE A 370 -29.67 -27.27 -11.81
CA ILE A 370 -29.89 -27.50 -13.25
C ILE A 370 -30.02 -26.15 -13.92
N GLY A 371 -29.36 -25.96 -15.06
CA GLY A 371 -29.43 -24.71 -15.78
C GLY A 371 -28.98 -24.77 -17.23
N GLN A 372 -28.99 -23.60 -17.85
CA GLN A 372 -28.60 -23.40 -19.24
C GLN A 372 -27.88 -22.06 -19.37
N GLY A 373 -26.68 -22.07 -19.94
CA GLY A 373 -25.82 -20.88 -19.99
C GLY A 373 -25.58 -20.34 -18.58
N LEU A 374 -25.86 -19.06 -18.34
CA LEU A 374 -25.72 -18.41 -17.04
C LEU A 374 -27.00 -18.46 -16.18
N GLU A 375 -28.07 -19.08 -16.66
CA GLU A 375 -29.35 -19.17 -15.97
C GLU A 375 -29.46 -20.47 -15.18
N ILE A 376 -29.89 -20.35 -13.92
CA ILE A 376 -30.20 -21.48 -13.04
C ILE A 376 -31.72 -21.69 -13.05
N LYS A 377 -32.16 -22.87 -13.45
CA LYS A 377 -33.58 -23.27 -13.50
C LYS A 377 -34.02 -23.95 -12.21
N GLU A 378 -33.16 -24.81 -11.66
CA GLU A 378 -33.37 -25.47 -10.37
C GLU A 378 -32.13 -25.34 -9.50
N LEU A 379 -32.34 -25.12 -8.20
CA LEU A 379 -31.29 -24.98 -7.21
C LEU A 379 -31.23 -26.22 -6.32
N GLN A 380 -30.00 -26.63 -5.98
CA GLN A 380 -29.74 -27.57 -4.90
C GLN A 380 -30.32 -27.00 -3.59
N LYS A 381 -31.06 -27.82 -2.83
CA LYS A 381 -31.85 -27.40 -1.67
C LYS A 381 -31.10 -27.52 -0.34
N SER A 382 -30.07 -28.35 -0.27
CA SER A 382 -29.29 -28.56 0.94
C SER A 382 -27.80 -28.72 0.61
N LEU A 383 -26.94 -28.17 1.45
CA LEU A 383 -25.49 -28.34 1.35
C LEU A 383 -25.02 -29.50 2.23
N LEU A 384 -24.26 -30.43 1.67
CA LEU A 384 -23.51 -31.41 2.46
C LEU A 384 -22.11 -30.84 2.75
N ARG A 385 -21.76 -30.80 4.03
CA ARG A 385 -20.47 -30.34 4.53
C ARG A 385 -19.76 -31.49 5.23
N PHE A 386 -18.63 -31.93 4.68
CA PHE A 386 -17.84 -33.03 5.25
C PHE A 386 -16.74 -32.51 6.15
N ASN A 387 -16.72 -32.96 7.41
CA ASN A 387 -15.75 -32.46 8.38
C ASN A 387 -15.05 -33.54 9.17
N CYS A 388 -13.83 -33.20 9.59
CA CYS A 388 -12.90 -34.07 10.26
C CYS A 388 -11.96 -33.19 11.09
N ALA A 389 -11.48 -33.67 12.23
CA ALA A 389 -10.46 -32.96 12.99
C ALA A 389 -9.10 -33.12 12.30
N ASP A 390 -8.73 -34.35 11.99
CA ASP A 390 -7.30 -34.69 11.84
C ASP A 390 -6.86 -35.09 10.43
N SER A 391 -7.79 -35.35 9.49
CA SER A 391 -7.42 -35.78 8.14
C SER A 391 -8.28 -35.20 7.01
N LEU A 392 -7.60 -34.37 6.21
CA LEU A 392 -7.89 -34.17 4.78
C LEU A 392 -8.23 -35.52 4.12
N ASP A 393 -7.46 -36.56 4.44
CA ASP A 393 -7.55 -37.90 3.83
C ASP A 393 -8.95 -38.56 4.01
N ARG A 394 -9.57 -38.46 5.21
CA ARG A 394 -10.94 -38.98 5.44
C ARG A 394 -11.97 -38.19 4.64
N THR A 395 -11.89 -36.86 4.67
CA THR A 395 -12.81 -36.02 3.92
C THR A 395 -12.66 -36.23 2.42
N ASN A 396 -11.43 -36.40 1.91
CA ASN A 396 -11.16 -36.62 0.49
C ASN A 396 -11.80 -37.93 0.02
N LEU A 397 -11.60 -39.03 0.77
CA LEU A 397 -12.17 -40.32 0.47
C LEU A 397 -13.71 -40.33 0.56
N ALA A 398 -14.29 -39.76 1.61
CA ALA A 398 -15.74 -39.63 1.74
C ALA A 398 -16.34 -38.86 0.56
N THR A 399 -15.71 -37.75 0.17
CA THR A 399 -16.18 -36.94 -0.96
C THR A 399 -15.97 -37.63 -2.31
N PHE A 400 -15.01 -38.56 -2.44
CA PHE A 400 -14.87 -39.42 -3.62
C PHE A 400 -16.03 -40.41 -3.72
N TYR A 401 -16.42 -41.07 -2.62
CA TYR A 401 -17.59 -41.94 -2.61
C TYR A 401 -18.87 -41.17 -2.93
N PHE A 402 -19.01 -39.96 -2.37
CA PHE A 402 -20.12 -39.07 -2.68
C PHE A 402 -20.16 -38.67 -4.16
N ALA A 403 -19.02 -38.28 -4.74
CA ALA A 403 -18.88 -37.95 -6.16
C ALA A 403 -19.24 -39.13 -7.07
N LEU A 404 -18.82 -40.35 -6.73
CA LEU A 404 -19.18 -41.55 -7.48
C LEU A 404 -20.68 -41.82 -7.43
N PHE A 405 -21.30 -41.64 -6.27
CA PHE A 405 -22.75 -41.82 -6.07
C PHE A 405 -23.59 -40.81 -6.87
N VAL A 406 -23.26 -39.51 -6.81
CA VAL A 406 -23.99 -38.48 -7.57
C VAL A 406 -23.78 -38.63 -9.08
N THR A 407 -22.59 -39.09 -9.49
CA THR A 407 -22.32 -39.43 -10.90
C THR A 407 -23.13 -40.65 -11.35
N ALA A 408 -23.31 -41.65 -10.49
CA ALA A 408 -24.16 -42.81 -10.79
C ALA A 408 -25.62 -42.39 -11.01
N LYS A 409 -26.16 -41.47 -10.19
CA LYS A 409 -27.50 -40.90 -10.39
C LYS A 409 -27.61 -40.19 -11.73
N TRP A 410 -26.68 -39.28 -12.03
CA TRP A 410 -26.66 -38.57 -13.30
C TRP A 410 -26.57 -39.53 -14.51
N CYS A 411 -25.71 -40.56 -14.45
CA CYS A 411 -25.59 -41.56 -15.52
C CYS A 411 -26.91 -42.33 -15.76
N ARG A 412 -27.65 -42.68 -14.70
CA ARG A 412 -28.95 -43.36 -14.84
C ARG A 412 -29.98 -42.47 -15.53
N GLU A 413 -30.10 -41.22 -15.08
CA GLU A 413 -31.07 -40.25 -15.59
C GLU A 413 -30.81 -39.86 -17.06
N ASN A 414 -29.55 -39.90 -17.49
CA ASN A 414 -29.14 -39.46 -18.83
C ASN A 414 -28.78 -40.62 -19.78
N GLY A 415 -29.02 -41.88 -19.38
CA GLY A 415 -28.82 -43.05 -20.24
C GLY A 415 -27.35 -43.45 -20.48
N TYR A 416 -26.44 -43.03 -19.60
CA TYR A 416 -25.00 -43.35 -19.67
C TYR A 416 -24.57 -44.46 -18.69
N ALA A 417 -25.50 -45.09 -17.99
CA ALA A 417 -25.24 -46.13 -17.02
C ALA A 417 -24.82 -47.47 -17.68
N ASN A 418 -23.78 -48.11 -17.14
CA ASN A 418 -23.37 -49.47 -17.52
C ASN A 418 -24.39 -50.53 -17.10
N LYS A 419 -24.92 -50.39 -15.88
CA LYS A 419 -26.01 -51.22 -15.34
C LYS A 419 -27.18 -50.31 -14.97
N VAL A 420 -28.37 -50.67 -15.45
CA VAL A 420 -29.62 -49.92 -15.23
C VAL A 420 -30.35 -50.38 -13.96
N ASP A 421 -29.90 -51.45 -13.31
CA ASP A 421 -30.49 -51.95 -12.07
C ASP A 421 -30.46 -50.87 -10.95
N GLU A 422 -31.61 -50.63 -10.33
CA GLU A 422 -31.78 -49.68 -9.24
C GLU A 422 -30.95 -50.08 -8.01
N ASN A 423 -30.76 -51.38 -7.78
CA ASN A 423 -29.96 -51.91 -6.68
C ASN A 423 -28.46 -52.00 -6.98
N ALA A 424 -28.04 -51.70 -8.23
CA ALA A 424 -26.63 -51.73 -8.57
C ALA A 424 -25.84 -50.66 -7.80
N LEU A 425 -24.65 -51.05 -7.34
CA LEU A 425 -23.77 -50.16 -6.61
C LEU A 425 -23.23 -49.05 -7.53
N PRO A 426 -22.88 -47.86 -7.01
CA PRO A 426 -22.41 -46.74 -7.84
C PRO A 426 -21.22 -47.10 -8.76
N ASN A 427 -20.27 -47.91 -8.29
CA ASN A 427 -19.12 -48.36 -9.07
C ASN A 427 -19.48 -49.37 -10.18
N GLU A 428 -20.66 -49.97 -10.15
CA GLU A 428 -21.15 -50.85 -11.21
C GLU A 428 -21.99 -50.09 -12.24
N VAL A 429 -22.60 -48.98 -11.83
CA VAL A 429 -23.44 -48.11 -12.66
C VAL A 429 -22.57 -47.19 -13.52
N VAL A 430 -21.53 -46.60 -12.94
CA VAL A 430 -20.68 -45.61 -13.62
C VAL A 430 -19.68 -46.30 -14.55
N PRO A 431 -19.55 -45.87 -15.82
CA PRO A 431 -18.53 -46.37 -16.72
C PRO A 431 -17.10 -46.23 -16.18
N GLN A 432 -16.26 -47.26 -16.37
CA GLN A 432 -14.90 -47.32 -15.79
C GLN A 432 -14.04 -46.10 -16.16
N HIS A 433 -14.16 -45.57 -17.37
CA HIS A 433 -13.41 -44.38 -17.80
C HIS A 433 -13.79 -43.11 -17.02
N ILE A 434 -15.04 -42.99 -16.56
CA ILE A 434 -15.47 -41.90 -15.69
C ILE A 434 -14.94 -42.13 -14.27
N ILE A 435 -14.99 -43.38 -13.78
CA ILE A 435 -14.40 -43.73 -12.48
C ILE A 435 -12.91 -43.42 -12.45
N ASP A 436 -12.18 -43.75 -13.52
CA ASP A 436 -10.76 -43.46 -13.66
C ASP A 436 -10.47 -41.95 -13.65
N PHE A 437 -11.29 -41.15 -14.36
CA PHE A 437 -11.22 -39.70 -14.29
C PHE A 437 -11.45 -39.16 -12.87
N LEU A 438 -12.52 -39.59 -12.21
CA LEU A 438 -12.83 -39.17 -10.84
C LEU A 438 -11.71 -39.58 -9.89
N ALA A 439 -11.25 -40.84 -9.95
CA ALA A 439 -10.18 -41.35 -9.11
C ALA A 439 -8.89 -40.53 -9.30
N LYS A 440 -8.46 -40.30 -10.54
CA LYS A 440 -7.30 -39.46 -10.84
C LYS A 440 -7.47 -38.05 -10.26
N SER A 441 -8.61 -37.44 -10.52
CA SER A 441 -8.94 -36.08 -10.07
C SER A 441 -8.93 -35.95 -8.54
N PHE A 442 -9.51 -36.90 -7.80
CA PHE A 442 -9.52 -36.90 -6.33
C PHE A 442 -8.15 -37.22 -5.72
N VAL A 443 -7.35 -38.08 -6.36
CA VAL A 443 -5.97 -38.35 -5.93
C VAL A 443 -5.11 -37.10 -6.08
N GLU A 444 -5.17 -36.43 -7.22
CA GLU A 444 -4.42 -35.20 -7.48
C GLU A 444 -4.88 -34.05 -6.58
N CYS A 445 -6.19 -33.84 -6.44
CA CYS A 445 -6.74 -32.86 -5.49
C CYS A 445 -6.28 -33.12 -4.05
N GLY A 446 -6.35 -34.38 -3.60
CA GLY A 446 -5.88 -34.79 -2.29
C GLY A 446 -4.40 -34.46 -2.10
N ASN A 447 -3.55 -34.80 -3.09
CA ASN A 447 -2.13 -34.50 -3.07
C ASN A 447 -1.85 -33.00 -3.00
N ILE A 448 -2.49 -32.19 -3.85
CA ILE A 448 -2.29 -30.72 -3.88
C ILE A 448 -2.62 -30.09 -2.52
N VAL A 449 -3.78 -30.44 -1.95
CA VAL A 449 -4.19 -29.91 -0.65
C VAL A 449 -3.27 -30.42 0.47
N ALA A 450 -2.81 -31.67 0.39
CA ALA A 450 -1.87 -32.26 1.35
C ALA A 450 -0.47 -31.65 1.26
N MET A 451 0.02 -31.30 0.08
CA MET A 451 1.37 -30.76 -0.11
C MET A 451 1.56 -29.45 0.66
N LEU A 452 0.60 -28.53 0.64
CA LEU A 452 0.68 -27.30 1.43
C LEU A 452 0.32 -27.51 2.90
N TYR A 453 -0.58 -28.43 3.21
CA TYR A 453 -0.97 -28.69 4.60
C TYR A 453 0.07 -29.48 5.39
N THR A 454 0.72 -30.49 4.77
CA THR A 454 1.54 -31.50 5.45
C THR A 454 2.88 -31.83 4.76
N ASN A 455 3.25 -31.11 3.70
CA ASN A 455 4.46 -31.34 2.89
C ASN A 455 4.64 -32.79 2.38
N THR A 456 3.53 -33.51 2.24
CA THR A 456 3.53 -34.93 1.89
C THR A 456 2.31 -35.22 1.03
N PRO A 457 2.37 -36.23 0.15
CA PRO A 457 1.19 -36.70 -0.59
C PRO A 457 0.05 -37.12 0.35
N ALA A 458 -1.16 -37.20 -0.19
CA ALA A 458 -2.33 -37.67 0.56
C ALA A 458 -2.18 -39.14 0.97
N ILE A 459 -2.73 -39.47 2.14
CA ILE A 459 -2.81 -40.85 2.66
C ILE A 459 -4.18 -41.43 2.29
N LYS A 460 -4.37 -42.75 2.33
CA LYS A 460 -5.61 -43.46 1.93
C LYS A 460 -5.93 -43.39 0.43
N VAL A 461 -4.99 -42.96 -0.40
CA VAL A 461 -5.09 -43.00 -1.87
C VAL A 461 -5.34 -44.42 -2.39
N LYS A 462 -4.83 -45.46 -1.70
CA LYS A 462 -5.10 -46.86 -2.03
C LYS A 462 -6.58 -47.22 -2.04
N ALA A 463 -7.37 -46.61 -1.13
CA ALA A 463 -8.81 -46.86 -1.06
C ALA A 463 -9.54 -46.35 -2.31
N ILE A 464 -9.09 -45.21 -2.86
CA ILE A 464 -9.58 -44.63 -4.13
C ILE A 464 -9.09 -45.45 -5.32
N LYS A 465 -7.79 -45.78 -5.36
CA LYS A 465 -7.16 -46.55 -6.45
C LYS A 465 -7.77 -47.95 -6.61
N LYS A 466 -8.37 -48.54 -5.57
CA LYS A 466 -9.10 -49.83 -5.69
C LYS A 466 -10.20 -49.78 -6.77
N PHE A 467 -10.76 -48.61 -7.05
CA PHE A 467 -11.82 -48.43 -8.05
C PHE A 467 -11.28 -48.09 -9.45
N SER A 468 -9.97 -47.85 -9.60
CA SER A 468 -9.35 -47.42 -10.86
C SER A 468 -8.08 -48.22 -11.15
N PRO A 469 -8.18 -49.30 -11.95
CA PRO A 469 -7.03 -50.14 -12.31
C PRO A 469 -5.95 -49.40 -13.12
N SER A 470 -6.29 -48.27 -13.75
CA SER A 470 -5.37 -47.48 -14.56
C SER A 470 -4.37 -46.65 -13.74
N LEU A 471 -4.55 -46.55 -12.42
CA LEU A 471 -3.62 -45.85 -11.52
C LEU A 471 -2.62 -46.82 -10.90
N GLU A 472 -1.32 -46.61 -11.10
CA GLU A 472 -0.26 -47.44 -10.53
C GLU A 472 -0.25 -47.45 -8.99
N ASN A 473 -0.02 -48.62 -8.38
CA ASN A 473 0.08 -48.80 -6.94
C ASN A 473 1.54 -48.71 -6.46
N THR A 474 2.01 -47.52 -6.09
CA THR A 474 3.42 -47.27 -5.74
C THR A 474 3.67 -46.70 -4.34
N SER A 475 2.65 -46.30 -3.56
CA SER A 475 2.84 -45.64 -2.26
C SER A 475 2.77 -46.58 -1.05
N ASN A 476 3.68 -46.44 -0.08
CA ASN A 476 3.60 -47.07 1.24
C ASN A 476 3.09 -46.07 2.29
N ASP A 477 1.80 -46.15 2.63
CA ASP A 477 1.10 -45.22 3.54
C ASP A 477 1.79 -45.09 4.92
N THR A 478 2.44 -46.14 5.42
CA THR A 478 3.20 -46.11 6.68
C THR A 478 4.43 -45.21 6.57
N ALA A 479 5.15 -45.26 5.45
CA ALA A 479 6.32 -44.43 5.21
C ALA A 479 5.93 -42.94 5.08
N ILE A 480 4.84 -42.64 4.37
CA ILE A 480 4.31 -41.28 4.22
C ILE A 480 3.86 -40.73 5.58
N THR A 481 3.23 -41.55 6.42
CA THR A 481 2.82 -41.13 7.77
C THR A 481 4.01 -40.73 8.63
N LEU A 482 5.11 -41.50 8.58
CA LEU A 482 6.34 -41.19 9.30
C LEU A 482 7.02 -39.91 8.76
N GLN A 483 7.13 -39.80 7.44
CA GLN A 483 7.66 -38.60 6.78
C GLN A 483 6.86 -37.36 7.18
N ARG A 484 5.53 -37.44 7.13
CA ARG A 484 4.61 -36.36 7.52
C ARG A 484 4.86 -35.91 8.96
N ARG A 485 5.09 -36.84 9.89
CA ARG A 485 5.39 -36.50 11.29
C ARG A 485 6.71 -35.74 11.41
N LEU A 486 7.73 -36.17 10.67
CA LEU A 486 9.04 -35.52 10.68
C LEU A 486 8.98 -34.10 10.09
N GLU A 487 8.36 -33.95 8.92
CA GLU A 487 8.16 -32.67 8.23
C GLU A 487 7.43 -31.67 9.12
N ASN A 488 6.34 -32.09 9.75
CA ASN A 488 5.54 -31.21 10.60
C ASN A 488 6.28 -30.70 11.83
N VAL A 489 7.23 -31.47 12.36
CA VAL A 489 7.99 -31.09 13.56
C VAL A 489 9.21 -30.22 13.21
N MET A 490 9.82 -30.46 12.05
CA MET A 490 11.10 -29.84 11.68
C MET A 490 10.93 -28.61 10.79
N ASN A 491 10.00 -28.64 9.82
CA ASN A 491 9.95 -27.67 8.72
C ASN A 491 8.70 -26.78 8.73
N ASP A 492 7.65 -27.13 9.48
CA ASP A 492 6.38 -26.38 9.42
C ASP A 492 6.50 -24.91 9.82
N HIS A 493 7.35 -24.54 10.78
CA HIS A 493 7.55 -23.13 11.14
C HIS A 493 8.07 -22.31 9.95
N VAL A 494 9.04 -22.86 9.20
CA VAL A 494 9.61 -22.19 8.02
C VAL A 494 8.55 -22.08 6.93
N ARG A 495 7.82 -23.16 6.67
CA ARG A 495 6.75 -23.21 5.66
C ARG A 495 5.59 -22.27 6.01
N GLN A 496 5.21 -22.21 7.28
CA GLN A 496 4.17 -21.31 7.77
C GLN A 496 4.54 -19.86 7.49
N ARG A 497 5.80 -19.47 7.78
CA ARG A 497 6.31 -18.13 7.44
C ARG A 497 6.30 -17.86 5.93
N THR A 498 6.63 -18.84 5.10
CA THR A 498 6.54 -18.71 3.63
C THR A 498 5.10 -18.51 3.16
N ILE A 499 4.13 -19.23 3.74
CA ILE A 499 2.70 -19.08 3.43
C ILE A 499 2.19 -17.70 3.85
N GLU A 500 2.54 -17.24 5.05
CA GLU A 500 2.18 -15.91 5.55
C GLU A 500 2.77 -14.81 4.66
N LEU A 501 4.06 -14.90 4.34
CA LEU A 501 4.73 -13.95 3.46
C LEU A 501 4.13 -13.94 2.05
N TRP A 502 3.70 -15.09 1.53
CA TRP A 502 3.05 -15.19 0.21
C TRP A 502 1.66 -14.55 0.21
N THR A 503 0.85 -14.83 1.22
CA THR A 503 -0.56 -14.40 1.29
C THR A 503 -0.70 -12.94 1.72
N ASP A 504 0.20 -12.45 2.57
CA ASP A 504 0.28 -11.07 3.03
C ASP A 504 1.74 -10.54 2.98
N PRO A 505 2.28 -10.30 1.76
CA PRO A 505 3.63 -9.78 1.58
C PRO A 505 3.75 -8.35 2.11
N THR A 506 4.99 -7.90 2.31
CA THR A 506 5.24 -6.52 2.76
C THR A 506 4.68 -5.53 1.72
N PRO A 507 3.90 -4.53 2.13
CA PRO A 507 3.40 -3.52 1.21
C PRO A 507 4.54 -2.72 0.56
N LEU A 508 4.38 -2.41 -0.73
CA LEU A 508 5.28 -1.49 -1.42
C LEU A 508 5.21 -0.08 -0.83
N THR A 509 6.31 0.66 -0.90
CA THR A 509 6.46 1.96 -0.23
C THR A 509 5.80 3.13 -0.98
N TRP A 510 5.19 2.91 -2.15
CA TRP A 510 4.41 3.88 -2.96
C TRP A 510 5.09 5.24 -3.22
N SER A 511 6.40 5.37 -3.00
CA SER A 511 7.18 6.56 -3.35
C SER A 511 7.97 6.25 -4.61
N HIS A 512 7.53 6.79 -5.75
CA HIS A 512 8.10 6.48 -7.06
C HIS A 512 9.10 7.56 -7.43
N ARG A 513 10.30 7.15 -7.86
CA ARG A 513 11.19 8.05 -8.57
C ARG A 513 10.66 8.22 -9.99
N LEU A 514 10.26 9.44 -10.33
CA LEU A 514 9.70 9.73 -11.64
C LEU A 514 10.79 9.62 -12.71
N SER A 515 10.46 8.99 -13.82
CA SER A 515 11.29 9.03 -15.03
C SER A 515 11.30 10.46 -15.59
N HIS A 516 12.38 10.84 -16.27
CA HIS A 516 12.49 12.13 -16.95
C HIS A 516 11.32 12.38 -17.91
N THR A 517 10.69 11.33 -18.46
CA THR A 517 9.53 11.45 -19.34
C THR A 517 8.29 12.01 -18.65
N TYR A 518 8.17 11.83 -17.32
CA TYR A 518 7.05 12.32 -16.51
C TYR A 518 7.29 13.73 -15.97
N ILE A 519 8.50 14.27 -16.18
CA ILE A 519 8.92 15.56 -15.67
C ILE A 519 9.29 16.45 -16.85
N ARG A 520 8.52 17.51 -17.08
CA ARG A 520 8.83 18.53 -18.08
C ARG A 520 9.57 19.69 -17.42
N VAL A 521 10.73 20.07 -17.94
CA VAL A 521 11.36 21.34 -17.56
C VAL A 521 10.67 22.48 -18.31
N ILE A 522 10.16 23.46 -17.55
CA ILE A 522 9.39 24.59 -18.09
C ILE A 522 10.29 25.80 -18.27
N GLU A 523 11.08 26.13 -17.24
CA GLU A 523 12.02 27.26 -17.26
C GLU A 523 13.27 26.90 -16.47
N GLY A 524 14.41 27.46 -16.87
CA GLY A 524 15.63 27.51 -16.05
C GLY A 524 16.77 26.67 -16.59
N ALA A 525 16.51 25.44 -17.04
CA ALA A 525 17.54 24.50 -17.51
C ALA A 525 17.08 23.68 -18.73
N PRO A 526 18.02 23.02 -19.44
CA PRO A 526 17.68 21.98 -20.40
C PRO A 526 16.97 20.79 -19.74
N HIS A 527 16.15 20.08 -20.51
CA HIS A 527 15.43 18.88 -20.06
C HIS A 527 16.35 17.80 -19.48
N MET A 528 17.62 17.74 -19.93
CA MET A 528 18.61 16.78 -19.44
C MET A 528 18.87 16.86 -17.93
N ILE A 529 18.49 17.94 -17.25
CA ILE A 529 18.66 18.09 -15.81
C ILE A 529 17.89 17.04 -14.99
N VAL A 530 16.82 16.47 -15.53
CA VAL A 530 16.02 15.43 -14.87
C VAL A 530 16.39 14.01 -15.32
N GLU A 531 17.39 13.87 -16.19
CA GLU A 531 17.89 12.57 -16.64
C GLU A 531 18.79 11.90 -15.59
N ASN A 532 19.04 10.61 -15.77
CA ASN A 532 19.87 9.81 -14.87
C ASN A 532 21.39 10.02 -15.08
N THR A 533 21.79 10.62 -16.20
CA THR A 533 23.20 10.87 -16.58
C THR A 533 23.76 12.05 -15.79
N VAL A 534 24.75 11.78 -14.93
CA VAL A 534 25.37 12.83 -14.11
C VAL A 534 26.03 13.87 -14.99
N SER A 535 25.49 15.09 -14.93
CA SER A 535 25.87 16.23 -15.75
C SER A 535 25.83 17.51 -14.89
N ALA A 536 26.42 18.58 -15.41
CA ALA A 536 26.44 19.90 -14.76
C ALA A 536 25.69 20.90 -15.64
N PHE A 537 24.79 21.67 -15.04
CA PHE A 537 23.93 22.61 -15.74
C PHE A 537 24.09 24.00 -15.15
N LYS A 538 24.33 24.98 -16.01
CA LYS A 538 24.41 26.39 -15.63
C LYS A 538 23.02 27.02 -15.70
N LEU A 539 22.52 27.53 -14.57
CA LEU A 539 21.27 28.27 -14.46
C LEU A 539 21.57 29.76 -14.45
N GLU A 540 21.14 30.51 -15.47
CA GLU A 540 21.41 31.96 -15.57
C GLU A 540 20.59 32.79 -14.56
N LYS A 541 19.32 32.40 -14.33
CA LYS A 541 18.41 33.10 -13.39
C LYS A 541 18.35 32.48 -11.99
N GLY A 542 19.14 31.45 -11.70
CA GLY A 542 19.10 30.72 -10.42
C GLY A 542 17.77 30.02 -10.10
N THR A 543 16.80 29.99 -11.02
CA THR A 543 15.48 29.37 -10.86
C THR A 543 15.30 28.22 -11.83
N LEU A 544 14.58 27.17 -11.40
CA LEU A 544 14.18 26.03 -12.22
C LEU A 544 12.71 25.72 -11.93
N ILE A 545 11.87 25.66 -12.96
CA ILE A 545 10.48 25.24 -12.85
C ILE A 545 10.30 23.94 -13.61
N ILE A 546 9.78 22.93 -12.92
CA ILE A 546 9.40 21.65 -13.52
C ILE A 546 7.90 21.42 -13.37
N GLY A 547 7.31 20.81 -14.40
CA GLY A 547 5.93 20.36 -14.43
C GLY A 547 5.86 18.84 -14.43
N LEU A 548 4.88 18.30 -13.72
CA LEU A 548 4.51 16.90 -13.74
C LEU A 548 3.38 16.71 -14.77
N GLN A 549 3.36 15.56 -15.43
CA GLN A 549 2.33 15.24 -16.43
C GLN A 549 0.92 15.25 -15.80
N THR A 550 0.80 14.79 -14.56
CA THR A 550 -0.46 14.75 -13.80
C THR A 550 -0.26 15.27 -12.38
N PRO A 551 -1.35 15.63 -11.66
CA PRO A 551 -1.26 15.97 -10.24
C PRO A 551 -0.75 14.78 -9.41
N MET A 552 0.32 14.99 -8.65
CA MET A 552 0.95 13.96 -7.81
C MET A 552 1.20 14.49 -6.39
N LEU A 553 1.42 13.59 -5.43
CA LEU A 553 1.85 13.95 -4.07
C LEU A 553 3.37 13.90 -3.99
N LEU A 554 4.01 15.04 -3.73
CA LEU A 554 5.46 15.10 -3.58
C LEU A 554 5.90 14.37 -2.31
N THR A 555 6.83 13.43 -2.45
CA THR A 555 7.38 12.66 -1.31
C THR A 555 8.82 13.06 -1.01
N ALA A 556 9.65 13.26 -2.03
CA ALA A 556 11.03 13.72 -1.85
C ALA A 556 11.59 14.38 -3.12
N VAL A 557 12.63 15.18 -2.92
CA VAL A 557 13.46 15.75 -3.98
C VAL A 557 14.90 15.29 -3.75
N LEU A 558 15.56 14.85 -4.80
CA LEU A 558 16.98 14.51 -4.78
C LEU A 558 17.73 15.47 -5.66
N VAL A 559 18.84 16.00 -5.15
CA VAL A 559 19.71 16.90 -5.89
C VAL A 559 21.11 16.30 -5.93
N MET A 560 21.70 16.28 -7.13
CA MET A 560 23.10 15.97 -7.32
C MET A 560 23.91 17.23 -7.03
N PHE A 561 24.70 17.18 -5.98
CA PHE A 561 25.67 18.21 -5.70
C PHE A 561 27.00 17.89 -6.38
N LEU A 562 27.66 18.93 -6.89
CA LEU A 562 28.96 18.85 -7.54
C LEU A 562 30.06 19.43 -6.62
N PRO A 563 31.32 19.01 -6.76
CA PRO A 563 32.45 19.55 -6.00
C PRO A 563 32.57 21.06 -6.13
N ALA A 564 32.90 21.72 -5.02
CA ALA A 564 32.92 23.18 -4.87
C ALA A 564 33.60 23.95 -6.03
N ARG A 565 32.84 24.86 -6.64
CA ARG A 565 33.33 26.07 -7.35
C ARG A 565 32.59 27.28 -6.79
N ASP A 566 33.07 28.51 -7.00
CA ASP A 566 32.43 29.74 -6.51
C ASP A 566 30.99 29.97 -7.04
N GLU A 567 30.54 29.13 -7.97
CA GLU A 567 29.22 29.15 -8.63
C GLU A 567 28.23 28.10 -8.06
N SER A 568 28.52 27.44 -6.94
CA SER A 568 27.60 26.45 -6.34
C SER A 568 26.49 27.14 -5.50
N PRO A 569 25.23 26.65 -5.55
CA PRO A 569 24.15 27.22 -4.75
C PRO A 569 24.34 27.00 -3.26
N HIS A 570 23.90 27.97 -2.45
CA HIS A 570 24.00 27.92 -0.98
C HIS A 570 22.65 27.72 -0.29
N PHE A 571 21.54 27.88 -1.00
CA PHE A 571 20.20 27.58 -0.53
C PHE A 571 19.35 26.98 -1.65
N MET A 572 18.23 26.36 -1.27
CA MET A 572 17.19 25.88 -2.18
C MET A 572 15.83 26.15 -1.56
N LYS A 573 15.06 27.05 -2.16
CA LYS A 573 13.64 27.22 -1.90
C LYS A 573 12.86 26.28 -2.82
N ILE A 574 11.90 25.54 -2.25
CA ILE A 574 11.00 24.66 -2.99
C ILE A 574 9.57 25.20 -2.82
N GLU A 575 8.96 25.58 -3.93
CA GLU A 575 7.58 26.04 -4.01
C GLU A 575 6.79 25.07 -4.89
N THR A 576 5.56 24.75 -4.50
CA THR A 576 4.74 23.76 -5.22
C THR A 576 3.29 24.21 -5.33
N GLY A 577 2.61 23.78 -6.39
CA GLY A 577 1.21 24.10 -6.61
C GLY A 577 0.64 23.37 -7.82
N LEU A 578 -0.67 23.53 -8.03
CA LEU A 578 -1.36 23.01 -9.21
C LEU A 578 -1.20 23.94 -10.43
N THR A 579 -0.81 25.20 -10.21
CA THR A 579 -0.50 26.19 -11.25
C THR A 579 0.82 26.89 -10.94
N ILE A 580 1.47 27.49 -11.95
CA ILE A 580 2.72 28.25 -11.76
C ILE A 580 2.47 29.59 -11.04
N ASP A 581 1.26 30.14 -11.18
CA ASP A 581 0.86 31.42 -10.59
C ASP A 581 0.51 31.30 -9.09
N ASP A 582 0.13 30.10 -8.63
CA ASP A 582 -0.22 29.78 -7.23
C ASP A 582 0.69 28.69 -6.68
N LEU A 583 1.94 29.07 -6.41
CA LEU A 583 2.92 28.20 -5.77
C LEU A 583 3.04 28.56 -4.29
N SER A 584 2.88 27.56 -3.44
CA SER A 584 3.10 27.68 -1.99
C SER A 584 4.48 27.15 -1.63
N GLU A 585 5.22 27.92 -0.82
CA GLU A 585 6.47 27.45 -0.22
C GLU A 585 6.23 26.24 0.68
N ILE A 586 7.01 25.18 0.45
CA ILE A 586 7.01 23.95 1.25
C ILE A 586 8.33 23.70 1.98
N ALA A 587 9.45 24.26 1.48
CA ALA A 587 10.76 24.12 2.12
C ALA A 587 11.73 25.25 1.71
N ASN A 588 12.60 25.66 2.62
CA ASN A 588 13.70 26.60 2.36
C ASN A 588 15.01 26.10 2.98
N LEU A 589 15.75 25.32 2.21
CA LEU A 589 16.87 24.49 2.67
C LEU A 589 18.21 25.21 2.51
N THR A 590 19.07 25.13 3.52
CA THR A 590 20.49 25.55 3.39
C THR A 590 21.29 24.39 2.80
N LEU A 591 22.03 24.62 1.70
CA LEU A 591 22.74 23.57 0.98
C LEU A 591 24.23 23.50 1.37
N PRO A 592 24.79 22.28 1.48
CA PRO A 592 26.22 22.10 1.71
C PRO A 592 27.04 22.35 0.45
N THR A 593 28.25 22.86 0.65
CA THR A 593 29.38 22.74 -0.28
C THR A 593 30.14 21.45 0.03
N ILE A 594 30.37 20.63 -0.99
CA ILE A 594 30.96 19.29 -0.84
C ILE A 594 32.27 19.14 -1.60
N GLU A 595 33.09 18.18 -1.16
CA GLU A 595 34.40 17.88 -1.76
C GLU A 595 34.28 16.91 -2.95
N ASN A 596 33.35 15.96 -2.90
CA ASN A 596 33.12 14.96 -3.94
C ASN A 596 31.65 15.00 -4.39
N ALA A 597 31.36 14.78 -5.67
CA ALA A 597 29.99 14.77 -6.18
C ALA A 597 29.13 13.74 -5.44
N MET A 598 27.90 14.11 -5.05
CA MET A 598 27.03 13.20 -4.32
C MET A 598 25.55 13.51 -4.50
N TRP A 599 24.72 12.46 -4.49
CA TRP A 599 23.28 12.59 -4.35
C TRP A 599 22.89 12.91 -2.92
N SER A 600 21.98 13.86 -2.76
CA SER A 600 21.38 14.24 -1.48
C SER A 600 19.87 14.20 -1.61
N ARG A 601 19.20 13.46 -0.72
CA ARG A 601 17.75 13.28 -0.71
C ARG A 601 17.07 14.08 0.40
N TYR A 602 15.99 14.77 0.05
CA TYR A 602 15.17 15.60 0.95
C TYR A 602 13.70 15.15 0.89
N ARG A 603 13.18 14.51 1.95
CA ARG A 603 11.78 14.07 2.11
C ARG A 603 10.78 15.14 2.59
N VAL A 604 9.81 15.50 1.78
CA VAL A 604 8.84 16.58 2.07
C VAL A 604 7.88 16.25 3.23
N GLY A 605 7.64 14.97 3.56
CA GLY A 605 6.68 14.55 4.59
C GLY A 605 7.16 14.54 6.06
N MET A 606 8.40 14.96 6.36
CA MET A 606 8.94 14.96 7.74
C MET A 606 9.15 16.38 8.31
N GLN A 607 8.27 17.32 7.94
CA GLN A 607 8.39 18.76 8.25
C GLN A 607 8.52 19.06 9.75
N GLU A 608 7.85 18.32 10.63
CA GLU A 608 7.98 18.47 12.10
C GLU A 608 9.37 18.09 12.62
N LYS A 609 9.96 17.01 12.09
CA LYS A 609 11.35 16.61 12.43
C LYS A 609 12.37 17.63 11.95
N TRP A 610 11.98 18.46 10.97
CA TRP A 610 12.80 19.47 10.33
C TRP A 610 12.42 20.88 10.80
N GLY A 611 11.44 21.00 11.70
CA GLY A 611 10.77 22.19 12.21
C GLY A 611 10.42 23.26 11.16
N TYR A 612 9.65 22.86 10.15
CA TYR A 612 8.83 23.76 9.33
C TYR A 612 7.36 23.69 9.78
N SER A 613 6.59 24.74 9.53
CA SER A 613 5.15 24.78 9.79
C SER A 613 4.40 23.77 8.92
N HIS A 614 3.57 22.93 9.53
CA HIS A 614 2.80 21.90 8.83
C HIS A 614 1.84 22.52 7.80
N LYS A 615 2.15 22.41 6.52
CA LYS A 615 1.17 22.59 5.43
C LYS A 615 0.89 21.20 4.87
N GLY A 616 -0.35 20.70 5.01
CA GLY A 616 -0.72 19.35 4.60
C GLY A 616 -0.27 19.02 3.17
N ASN A 617 0.05 17.76 2.91
CA ASN A 617 0.58 17.33 1.61
C ASN A 617 -0.52 17.47 0.55
N LYS A 618 -0.45 18.53 -0.26
CA LYS A 618 -1.40 18.82 -1.34
C LYS A 618 -0.96 18.15 -2.64
N PHE A 619 -1.89 17.93 -3.55
CA PHE A 619 -1.55 17.58 -4.92
C PHE A 619 -0.80 18.73 -5.58
N ILE A 620 0.24 18.38 -6.31
CA ILE A 620 1.10 19.31 -7.01
C ILE A 620 1.20 18.92 -8.48
N ARG A 621 1.32 19.92 -9.35
CA ARG A 621 1.63 19.75 -10.77
C ARG A 621 2.91 20.48 -11.13
N PHE A 622 3.24 21.55 -10.43
CA PHE A 622 4.44 22.34 -10.67
C PHE A 622 5.30 22.39 -9.41
N ILE A 623 6.61 22.32 -9.63
CA ILE A 623 7.63 22.48 -8.60
C ILE A 623 8.60 23.53 -9.09
N LYS A 624 8.76 24.59 -8.31
CA LYS A 624 9.74 25.65 -8.55
C LYS A 624 10.85 25.55 -7.52
N PHE A 625 12.07 25.43 -8.03
CA PHE A 625 13.30 25.53 -7.27
C PHE A 625 13.89 26.92 -7.46
N THR A 626 14.21 27.60 -6.36
CA THR A 626 14.97 28.86 -6.37
C THR A 626 16.26 28.64 -5.60
N PHE A 627 17.40 28.80 -6.27
CA PHE A 627 18.72 28.50 -5.73
C PHE A 627 19.60 29.74 -5.52
N SER A 628 19.31 30.85 -6.22
CA SER A 628 20.02 32.13 -6.13
C SER A 628 19.17 33.23 -6.79
N GLU A 629 19.32 34.49 -6.34
CA GLU A 629 18.56 35.63 -6.87
C GLU A 629 19.28 36.36 -8.02
N GLU A 630 20.62 36.44 -8.06
CA GLU A 630 21.34 37.31 -9.03
C GLU A 630 22.70 36.76 -9.56
N LYS A 631 22.96 35.45 -9.49
CA LYS A 631 24.19 34.89 -10.07
C LYS A 631 23.92 33.63 -10.89
N PRO A 632 24.63 33.45 -12.01
CA PRO A 632 24.66 32.15 -12.65
C PRO A 632 25.25 31.13 -11.68
N ILE A 633 24.55 30.01 -11.53
CA ILE A 633 24.98 28.92 -10.66
C ILE A 633 25.07 27.62 -11.46
N VAL A 634 25.91 26.70 -10.99
CA VAL A 634 26.00 25.35 -11.55
C VAL A 634 25.35 24.36 -10.60
N ILE A 635 24.38 23.62 -11.12
CA ILE A 635 23.71 22.54 -10.39
C ILE A 635 23.85 21.22 -11.13
N GLY A 636 23.87 20.12 -10.38
CA GLY A 636 23.76 18.78 -10.98
C GLY A 636 22.31 18.41 -11.30
N ASN A 637 22.12 17.17 -11.72
CA ASN A 637 20.80 16.61 -11.99
C ASN A 637 19.87 16.63 -10.77
N ILE A 638 18.56 16.62 -11.03
CA ILE A 638 17.51 16.57 -10.01
C ILE A 638 16.63 15.35 -10.28
N LYS A 639 16.24 14.65 -9.22
CA LYS A 639 15.25 13.57 -9.29
C LYS A 639 14.09 13.89 -8.37
N ILE A 640 12.88 13.57 -8.82
CA ILE A 640 11.66 13.78 -8.06
C ILE A 640 11.11 12.43 -7.65
N GLU A 641 10.75 12.31 -6.38
CA GLU A 641 9.98 11.19 -5.88
C GLU A 641 8.58 11.66 -5.52
N ALA A 642 7.58 11.10 -6.18
CA ALA A 642 6.19 11.45 -5.97
C ALA A 642 5.31 10.19 -5.99
N LYS A 643 4.12 10.32 -5.40
CA LYS A 643 3.08 9.30 -5.45
C LYS A 643 2.01 9.75 -6.44
N SER A 644 1.75 8.93 -7.46
CA SER A 644 0.60 9.13 -8.35
C SER A 644 -0.69 8.93 -7.56
N CYS A 645 -1.77 9.59 -7.97
CA CYS A 645 -3.09 9.34 -7.39
C CYS A 645 -3.50 7.89 -7.73
N PRO A 646 -3.72 7.01 -6.74
CA PRO A 646 -4.44 5.77 -7.02
C PRO A 646 -5.86 6.17 -7.38
N SER A 647 -6.24 5.88 -8.61
CA SER A 647 -7.59 6.05 -9.12
C SER A 647 -8.54 5.10 -8.35
N GLN A 648 -9.00 5.51 -7.17
CA GLN A 648 -10.14 4.85 -6.51
C GLN A 648 -11.44 5.06 -7.30
N ALA A 649 -11.46 6.00 -8.24
CA ALA A 649 -12.42 6.02 -9.34
C ALA A 649 -11.80 5.23 -10.49
N GLY A 650 -12.45 4.16 -10.95
CA GLY A 650 -11.96 3.31 -12.03
C GLY A 650 -11.32 4.12 -13.14
N ILE A 651 -10.18 3.63 -13.64
CA ILE A 651 -9.52 4.17 -14.83
C ILE A 651 -10.61 4.41 -15.85
N ILE A 652 -10.91 5.67 -16.13
CA ILE A 652 -11.65 6.03 -17.32
C ILE A 652 -10.62 5.79 -18.41
N THR A 653 -10.60 4.56 -18.92
CA THR A 653 -10.10 4.30 -20.25
C THR A 653 -10.77 5.35 -21.13
N LEU A 654 -9.95 6.14 -21.82
CA LEU A 654 -10.42 6.92 -22.96
C LEU A 654 -10.94 5.88 -23.97
N GLN A 655 -12.17 5.42 -23.76
CA GLN A 655 -12.88 4.61 -24.71
C GLN A 655 -12.84 5.39 -26.02
N ASP A 656 -12.22 4.75 -27.00
CA ASP A 656 -12.14 5.13 -28.41
C ASP A 656 -11.10 6.18 -28.83
N CYS A 657 -9.85 6.04 -28.38
CA CYS A 657 -8.72 6.47 -29.23
C CYS A 657 -8.22 5.29 -30.08
N LYS A 658 -8.95 4.96 -31.15
CA LYS A 658 -8.33 4.23 -32.28
C LYS A 658 -7.18 5.10 -32.79
N GLN A 659 -6.07 4.47 -33.19
CA GLN A 659 -5.06 5.16 -34.00
C GLN A 659 -5.78 5.84 -35.16
N PRO A 660 -5.67 7.17 -35.32
CA PRO A 660 -6.33 7.86 -36.41
C PRO A 660 -5.83 7.23 -37.72
N ASP A 661 -6.76 6.68 -38.50
CA ASP A 661 -6.42 6.10 -39.79
C ASP A 661 -5.77 7.16 -40.71
N GLU A 662 -5.13 6.72 -41.78
CA GLU A 662 -4.42 7.64 -42.68
C GLU A 662 -5.33 8.75 -43.24
N GLN A 663 -6.63 8.50 -43.41
CA GLN A 663 -7.59 9.54 -43.82
C GLN A 663 -7.87 10.52 -42.68
N THR A 664 -8.02 10.03 -41.45
CA THR A 664 -8.17 10.87 -40.24
C THR A 664 -6.94 11.74 -40.03
N LEU A 665 -5.73 11.20 -40.21
CA LEU A 665 -4.48 11.97 -40.18
C LEU A 665 -4.41 12.99 -41.31
N LYS A 666 -4.79 12.64 -42.55
CA LYS A 666 -4.87 13.59 -43.67
C LYS A 666 -5.89 14.71 -43.42
N ARG A 667 -7.02 14.39 -42.79
CA ARG A 667 -8.05 15.39 -42.43
C ARG A 667 -7.54 16.32 -41.34
N PHE A 668 -6.84 15.79 -40.34
CA PHE A 668 -6.21 16.60 -39.31
C PHE A 668 -5.06 17.43 -39.86
N ASP A 669 -4.20 16.87 -40.70
CA ASP A 669 -3.12 17.57 -41.39
C ASP A 669 -3.65 18.69 -42.30
N TYR A 670 -4.76 18.47 -43.01
CA TYR A 670 -5.45 19.53 -43.76
C TYR A 670 -5.94 20.65 -42.86
N GLY A 671 -6.59 20.31 -41.73
CA GLY A 671 -7.03 21.29 -40.74
C GLY A 671 -5.87 22.04 -40.08
N PHE A 672 -4.77 21.33 -39.80
CA PHE A 672 -3.54 21.89 -39.26
C PHE A 672 -2.89 22.85 -40.27
N ASN A 673 -2.79 22.48 -41.54
CA ASN A 673 -2.33 23.37 -42.60
C ASN A 673 -3.25 24.59 -42.77
N GLY A 674 -4.56 24.44 -42.55
CA GLY A 674 -5.49 25.56 -42.43
C GLY A 674 -5.10 26.51 -41.29
N PHE A 675 -4.80 25.98 -40.11
CA PHE A 675 -4.29 26.76 -38.97
C PHE A 675 -2.96 27.46 -39.29
N VAL A 676 -2.00 26.77 -39.93
CA VAL A 676 -0.70 27.35 -40.34
C VAL A 676 -0.87 28.58 -41.22
N ASN A 677 -1.82 28.53 -42.17
CA ASN A 677 -2.11 29.61 -43.10
C ASN A 677 -3.06 30.70 -42.55
N SER A 678 -3.57 30.52 -41.34
CA SER A 678 -4.47 31.46 -40.67
C SER A 678 -3.70 32.62 -40.00
N LYS A 679 -4.45 33.54 -39.39
CA LYS A 679 -3.89 34.58 -38.52
C LYS A 679 -3.39 34.02 -37.18
N ARG A 680 -3.63 32.74 -36.88
CA ARG A 680 -3.20 32.02 -35.68
C ARG A 680 -3.68 32.72 -34.40
N THR A 681 -4.90 33.25 -34.46
CA THR A 681 -5.65 33.81 -33.32
C THR A 681 -6.06 32.71 -32.34
N LEU A 682 -6.62 33.07 -31.18
CA LEU A 682 -7.08 32.06 -30.22
C LEU A 682 -8.22 31.22 -30.80
N SER A 683 -9.11 31.86 -31.56
CA SER A 683 -10.17 31.22 -32.33
C SER A 683 -9.62 30.11 -33.23
N ASP A 684 -8.55 30.39 -33.98
CA ASP A 684 -7.89 29.41 -34.84
C ASP A 684 -7.37 28.20 -34.04
N ALA A 685 -6.79 28.43 -32.85
CA ALA A 685 -6.30 27.36 -31.98
C ALA A 685 -7.42 26.56 -31.30
N LEU A 686 -8.51 27.22 -30.88
CA LEU A 686 -9.71 26.56 -30.35
C LEU A 686 -10.38 25.69 -31.41
N SER A 687 -10.43 26.16 -32.65
CA SER A 687 -10.93 25.41 -33.80
C SER A 687 -10.09 24.17 -34.07
N LEU A 688 -8.77 24.30 -34.03
CA LEU A 688 -7.84 23.19 -34.21
C LEU A 688 -7.97 22.16 -33.08
N GLU A 689 -8.13 22.61 -31.84
CA GLU A 689 -8.31 21.73 -30.68
C GLU A 689 -9.64 20.98 -30.73
N LYS A 690 -10.74 21.64 -31.13
CA LYS A 690 -12.02 20.95 -31.39
C LYS A 690 -11.90 19.92 -32.51
N LEU A 691 -11.20 20.24 -33.58
CA LEU A 691 -10.95 19.30 -34.68
C LEU A 691 -10.12 18.10 -34.19
N ARG A 692 -9.08 18.34 -33.40
CA ARG A 692 -8.23 17.30 -32.80
C ARG A 692 -9.06 16.35 -31.94
N LEU A 693 -9.85 16.91 -31.03
CA LEU A 693 -10.71 16.16 -30.13
C LEU A 693 -11.81 15.39 -30.89
N GLY A 694 -12.45 16.01 -31.88
CA GLY A 694 -13.49 15.38 -32.69
C GLY A 694 -12.97 14.29 -33.64
N LEU A 695 -11.69 14.34 -34.03
CA LEU A 695 -11.03 13.30 -34.83
C LEU A 695 -10.25 12.29 -33.98
N HIS A 696 -10.30 12.39 -32.64
CA HIS A 696 -9.55 11.53 -31.71
C HIS A 696 -8.04 11.50 -31.99
N VAL A 697 -7.48 12.65 -32.40
CA VAL A 697 -6.05 12.76 -32.75
C VAL A 697 -5.21 13.05 -31.50
N PRO A 698 -4.14 12.28 -31.23
CA PRO A 698 -3.25 12.53 -30.10
C PRO A 698 -2.57 13.90 -30.17
N ASP A 699 -2.24 14.46 -29.02
CA ASP A 699 -1.63 15.80 -28.93
C ASP A 699 -0.23 15.83 -29.53
N GLU A 700 0.50 14.72 -29.45
CA GLU A 700 1.84 14.55 -29.99
C GLU A 700 1.88 14.83 -31.51
N ILE A 701 0.82 14.47 -32.25
CA ILE A 701 0.72 14.68 -33.70
C ILE A 701 0.64 16.17 -34.01
N ARG A 702 -0.15 16.92 -33.24
CA ARG A 702 -0.26 18.38 -33.37
C ARG A 702 1.07 19.07 -33.05
N VAL A 703 1.79 18.58 -32.04
CA VAL A 703 3.13 19.07 -31.69
C VAL A 703 4.15 18.76 -32.79
N GLU A 704 4.14 17.55 -33.34
CA GLU A 704 5.03 17.15 -34.42
C GLU A 704 4.80 17.99 -35.69
N LEU A 705 3.54 18.19 -36.08
CA LEU A 705 3.18 19.05 -37.21
C LEU A 705 3.61 20.50 -36.99
N ALA A 706 3.48 21.03 -35.77
CA ALA A 706 3.96 22.38 -35.45
C ALA A 706 5.47 22.51 -35.65
N LEU A 707 6.23 21.54 -35.14
CA LEU A 707 7.69 21.50 -35.29
C LEU A 707 8.10 21.37 -36.77
N LYS A 708 7.43 20.51 -37.54
CA LYS A 708 7.67 20.35 -38.99
C LYS A 708 7.36 21.61 -39.79
N SER A 709 6.31 22.34 -39.42
CA SER A 709 5.93 23.59 -40.07
C SER A 709 6.72 24.81 -39.56
N GLY A 710 7.70 24.63 -38.66
CA GLY A 710 8.51 25.72 -38.12
C GLY A 710 7.73 26.68 -37.21
N ILE A 711 6.63 26.21 -36.62
CA ILE A 711 5.72 26.99 -35.78
C ILE A 711 5.88 26.51 -34.35
N SER A 712 5.89 27.45 -33.39
CA SER A 712 5.98 27.07 -31.98
C SER A 712 4.76 26.24 -31.59
N PRO A 713 4.93 25.07 -30.93
CA PRO A 713 3.80 24.26 -30.44
C PRO A 713 2.85 25.04 -29.51
N TRP A 714 3.34 26.11 -28.87
CA TRP A 714 2.50 27.00 -28.08
C TRP A 714 1.46 27.75 -28.93
N GLN A 715 1.77 28.09 -30.17
CA GLN A 715 0.86 28.87 -31.03
C GLN A 715 -0.39 28.06 -31.41
N CYS A 716 -0.26 26.75 -31.60
CA CYS A 716 -1.38 25.86 -31.90
C CYS A 716 -2.04 25.27 -30.65
N ASP A 717 -1.56 25.57 -29.44
CA ASP A 717 -2.07 25.03 -28.17
C ASP A 717 -2.99 26.01 -27.46
N SER A 718 -4.29 25.84 -27.65
CA SER A 718 -5.31 26.69 -27.02
C SER A 718 -5.20 26.66 -25.49
N PHE A 719 -4.88 25.52 -24.86
CA PHE A 719 -4.71 25.44 -23.40
C PHE A 719 -3.61 26.37 -22.90
N SER A 720 -2.41 26.26 -23.46
CA SER A 720 -1.28 27.13 -23.07
C SER A 720 -1.56 28.60 -23.37
N ARG A 721 -2.32 28.91 -24.43
CA ARG A 721 -2.66 30.29 -24.80
C ARG A 721 -3.71 30.91 -23.88
N ILE A 722 -4.73 30.16 -23.50
CA ILE A 722 -5.72 30.55 -22.47
C ILE A 722 -4.99 30.78 -21.14
N THR A 723 -4.06 29.89 -20.80
CA THR A 723 -3.28 29.99 -19.56
C THR A 723 -2.31 31.17 -19.57
N ALA A 724 -1.79 31.57 -20.72
CA ALA A 724 -0.87 32.70 -20.85
C ALA A 724 -1.58 34.05 -21.09
N ALA A 725 -2.91 34.10 -21.08
CA ALA A 725 -3.68 35.29 -21.38
C ALA A 725 -3.48 36.39 -20.32
N SER A 726 -3.25 37.63 -20.79
CA SER A 726 -3.23 38.84 -19.96
C SER A 726 -4.60 39.53 -19.97
N ASN A 727 -4.95 40.17 -18.86
CA ASN A 727 -6.18 40.96 -18.74
C ASN A 727 -6.15 42.26 -19.56
N ASP A 728 -4.97 42.74 -19.97
CA ASP A 728 -4.82 44.03 -20.65
C ASP A 728 -5.07 43.97 -22.17
N PHE A 729 -5.21 42.77 -22.72
CA PHE A 729 -5.33 42.54 -24.16
C PHE A 729 -6.50 41.59 -24.47
N CYS A 730 -7.11 41.78 -25.64
CA CYS A 730 -8.05 40.80 -26.18
C CYS A 730 -7.30 39.50 -26.46
N CYS A 731 -7.71 38.39 -25.83
CA CYS A 731 -7.03 37.11 -25.96
C CYS A 731 -7.11 36.52 -27.37
N ASN A 732 -8.06 36.97 -28.20
CA ASN A 732 -8.21 36.51 -29.58
C ASN A 732 -7.33 37.32 -30.58
N CYS A 733 -7.55 38.63 -30.66
CA CYS A 733 -6.87 39.49 -31.64
C CYS A 733 -5.63 40.22 -31.11
N MET A 734 -5.29 40.06 -29.83
CA MET A 734 -4.15 40.68 -29.15
C MET A 734 -4.14 42.22 -29.17
N LYS A 735 -5.28 42.86 -29.51
CA LYS A 735 -5.46 44.31 -29.37
C LYS A 735 -5.52 44.68 -27.89
N LYS A 736 -4.80 45.74 -27.50
CA LYS A 736 -4.89 46.31 -26.15
C LYS A 736 -6.32 46.82 -25.89
N LEU A 737 -6.89 46.43 -24.76
CA LEU A 737 -8.24 46.84 -24.36
C LEU A 737 -8.18 48.25 -23.74
N GLN A 738 -9.12 49.12 -24.13
CA GLN A 738 -9.23 50.47 -23.57
C GLN A 738 -10.22 50.51 -22.41
N GLU A 739 -10.05 51.45 -21.46
CA GLU A 739 -10.86 51.55 -20.24
C GLU A 739 -12.38 51.69 -20.48
N ASN A 740 -12.80 52.20 -21.64
CA ASN A 740 -14.21 52.40 -22.01
C ASN A 740 -14.73 51.42 -23.10
N GLU A 741 -13.96 50.40 -23.47
CA GLU A 741 -14.37 49.39 -24.47
C GLU A 741 -15.21 48.29 -23.80
N MET A 742 -16.28 47.80 -24.44
CA MET A 742 -17.01 46.63 -23.92
C MET A 742 -16.12 45.38 -23.97
N ILE A 743 -15.93 44.74 -22.82
CA ILE A 743 -15.10 43.53 -22.65
C ILE A 743 -16.01 42.38 -22.22
N TYR A 744 -15.91 41.28 -22.97
CA TYR A 744 -16.57 40.02 -22.67
C TYR A 744 -15.59 39.08 -22.00
N ARG A 745 -16.07 38.27 -21.06
CA ARG A 745 -15.26 37.28 -20.36
C ARG A 745 -15.69 35.88 -20.73
N MET A 746 -14.70 35.06 -21.05
CA MET A 746 -14.88 33.63 -21.23
C MET A 746 -14.07 32.91 -20.15
N ARG A 747 -14.58 31.79 -19.66
CA ARG A 747 -13.83 30.95 -18.72
C ARG A 747 -13.31 29.70 -19.42
N GLN A 748 -12.20 29.18 -18.91
CA GLN A 748 -11.71 27.87 -19.30
C GLN A 748 -12.72 26.78 -18.92
N ALA A 749 -12.87 25.78 -19.78
CA ALA A 749 -13.70 24.60 -19.51
C ALA A 749 -13.04 23.71 -18.42
N TRP A 750 -13.84 23.05 -17.59
CA TRP A 750 -13.35 22.32 -16.39
C TRP A 750 -12.63 21.03 -16.75
N LEU A 751 -13.21 20.26 -17.69
CA LEU A 751 -12.75 18.93 -18.06
C LEU A 751 -11.84 19.00 -19.30
N LEU A 752 -12.28 19.76 -20.32
CA LEU A 752 -11.57 19.92 -21.59
C LEU A 752 -10.81 21.25 -21.59
N GLN A 753 -9.73 21.32 -20.82
CA GLN A 753 -9.04 22.58 -20.51
C GLN A 753 -8.52 23.34 -21.75
N GLY A 754 -8.37 22.69 -22.90
CA GLY A 754 -8.08 23.34 -24.19
C GLY A 754 -9.26 24.11 -24.79
N LEU A 755 -10.45 24.10 -24.18
CA LEU A 755 -11.67 24.76 -24.65
C LEU A 755 -12.15 25.83 -23.64
N ILE A 756 -13.14 26.61 -24.08
CA ILE A 756 -13.75 27.72 -23.32
C ILE A 756 -15.27 27.60 -23.30
N VAL A 757 -15.89 28.24 -22.31
CA VAL A 757 -17.33 28.30 -22.05
C VAL A 757 -17.70 29.69 -21.49
N GLU A 758 -18.98 30.04 -21.59
CA GLU A 758 -19.51 31.31 -21.10
C GLU A 758 -19.44 31.38 -19.56
N GLU A 759 -19.27 32.59 -19.03
CA GLU A 759 -19.17 32.85 -17.60
C GLU A 759 -20.56 33.11 -17.01
N ASP A 760 -21.22 32.07 -16.49
CA ASP A 760 -22.60 32.21 -15.98
C ASP A 760 -22.70 32.78 -14.55
N LYS A 761 -21.69 32.61 -13.68
CA LYS A 761 -21.73 33.12 -12.29
C LYS A 761 -20.35 33.42 -11.69
N LEU A 762 -20.30 34.49 -10.89
CA LEU A 762 -19.14 34.95 -10.11
C LEU A 762 -18.60 33.87 -9.17
N GLY A 763 -17.34 33.46 -9.38
CA GLY A 763 -16.54 32.69 -8.41
C GLY A 763 -15.71 31.52 -8.99
N GLN A 764 -14.61 31.86 -9.69
CA GLN A 764 -13.54 31.00 -10.30
C GLN A 764 -13.98 30.13 -11.51
N PRO A 765 -13.24 30.09 -12.66
CA PRO A 765 -11.78 29.98 -12.86
C PRO A 765 -11.16 31.12 -13.73
N LYS A 766 -9.90 30.97 -14.19
CA LYS A 766 -9.15 31.95 -15.02
C LYS A 766 -10.00 32.41 -16.22
N THR A 767 -10.36 33.70 -16.23
CA THR A 767 -11.15 34.33 -17.30
C THR A 767 -10.23 34.97 -18.33
N ILE A 768 -10.57 34.83 -19.61
CA ILE A 768 -9.91 35.55 -20.70
C ILE A 768 -10.79 36.71 -21.16
N ASN A 769 -10.17 37.86 -21.43
CA ASN A 769 -10.87 39.05 -21.91
C ASN A 769 -10.95 39.04 -23.45
N ILE A 770 -12.14 39.30 -24.00
CA ILE A 770 -12.42 39.33 -25.44
C ILE A 770 -13.07 40.67 -25.78
N CYS A 771 -12.60 41.34 -26.84
CA CYS A 771 -13.17 42.61 -27.29
C CYS A 771 -14.48 42.41 -28.07
N GLN A 772 -15.28 43.47 -28.18
CA GLN A 772 -16.54 43.49 -28.93
C GLN A 772 -16.43 42.97 -30.37
N ASN A 773 -15.30 43.18 -31.05
CA ASN A 773 -15.13 42.73 -32.44
C ASN A 773 -14.79 41.23 -32.57
N CYS A 774 -14.42 40.57 -31.47
CA CYS A 774 -14.03 39.16 -31.46
C CYS A 774 -15.02 38.27 -30.71
N ILE A 775 -16.02 38.85 -30.04
CA ILE A 775 -16.93 38.08 -29.19
C ILE A 775 -17.75 37.10 -30.01
N ASP A 776 -18.37 37.50 -31.12
CA ASP A 776 -19.25 36.63 -31.90
C ASP A 776 -18.51 35.36 -32.38
N GLU A 777 -17.25 35.53 -32.80
CA GLU A 777 -16.38 34.43 -33.22
C GLU A 777 -16.06 33.48 -32.05
N ILE A 778 -15.65 34.04 -30.91
CA ILE A 778 -15.30 33.27 -29.71
C ILE A 778 -16.53 32.62 -29.06
N PHE A 779 -17.69 33.27 -29.14
CA PHE A 779 -18.96 32.79 -28.65
C PHE A 779 -19.40 31.52 -29.37
N ALA A 780 -19.23 31.46 -30.69
CA ALA A 780 -19.49 30.25 -31.48
C ALA A 780 -18.67 29.04 -30.99
N TYR A 781 -17.45 29.26 -30.48
CA TYR A 781 -16.64 28.17 -29.90
C TYR A 781 -17.05 27.81 -28.47
N SER A 782 -17.67 28.72 -27.72
CA SER A 782 -18.20 28.41 -26.38
C SER A 782 -19.49 27.58 -26.43
N HIS A 783 -20.39 27.87 -27.39
CA HIS A 783 -21.77 27.34 -27.48
C HIS A 783 -21.89 25.86 -27.88
N GLY A 784 -20.81 25.08 -27.76
CA GLY A 784 -20.79 23.63 -27.99
C GLY A 784 -19.83 22.88 -27.06
N THR A 785 -19.14 23.58 -26.17
CA THR A 785 -18.23 22.97 -25.20
C THR A 785 -19.00 22.38 -24.01
N GLU A 786 -20.06 23.04 -23.54
CA GLU A 786 -20.88 22.58 -22.42
C GLU A 786 -21.60 21.25 -22.68
N PRO A 787 -22.28 21.05 -23.83
CA PRO A 787 -22.86 19.75 -24.18
C PRO A 787 -21.79 18.65 -24.33
N TYR A 788 -20.58 19.01 -24.76
CA TYR A 788 -19.43 18.10 -24.85
C TYR A 788 -18.94 17.70 -23.44
N GLU A 789 -18.79 18.66 -22.53
CA GLU A 789 -18.46 18.39 -21.13
C GLU A 789 -19.56 17.58 -20.45
N ASP A 790 -20.84 17.86 -20.72
CA ASP A 790 -21.97 17.15 -20.13
C ASP A 790 -22.01 15.70 -20.61
N ALA A 791 -21.79 15.43 -21.91
CA ALA A 791 -21.64 14.07 -22.42
C ALA A 791 -20.54 13.31 -21.66
N TYR A 792 -19.38 13.95 -21.45
CA TYR A 792 -18.30 13.41 -20.62
C TYR A 792 -18.68 13.28 -19.13
N ARG A 793 -19.41 14.23 -18.53
CA ARG A 793 -19.87 14.20 -17.14
C ARG A 793 -20.91 13.12 -16.89
N THR A 794 -21.79 12.81 -17.84
CA THR A 794 -22.73 11.68 -17.71
C THR A 794 -22.02 10.32 -17.67
N ALA A 795 -20.84 10.21 -18.29
CA ALA A 795 -19.97 9.03 -18.17
C ALA A 795 -19.21 9.00 -16.83
N VAL A 796 -18.97 10.17 -16.22
CA VAL A 796 -18.29 10.34 -14.94
C VAL A 796 -19.30 10.76 -13.88
N LYS A 797 -20.06 9.80 -13.33
CA LYS A 797 -20.76 10.09 -12.07
C LYS A 797 -19.70 10.43 -11.02
N PRO A 798 -19.71 11.63 -10.42
CA PRO A 798 -18.86 11.86 -9.26
C PRO A 798 -19.23 10.80 -8.22
N PRO A 799 -18.24 10.15 -7.57
CA PRO A 799 -18.55 9.39 -6.38
C PRO A 799 -19.32 10.33 -5.46
N LYS A 800 -20.45 9.86 -4.90
CA LYS A 800 -20.96 10.46 -3.68
C LYS A 800 -19.76 10.57 -2.75
N SER A 801 -19.50 11.78 -2.26
CA SER A 801 -18.42 12.05 -1.32
C SER A 801 -18.36 10.87 -0.35
N PRO A 802 -17.28 10.06 -0.35
CA PRO A 802 -17.13 9.09 0.71
C PRO A 802 -17.07 9.96 1.96
N THR A 803 -18.12 9.87 2.78
CA THR A 803 -18.06 10.24 4.17
C THR A 803 -17.02 9.28 4.74
N ILE A 804 -15.74 9.65 4.61
CA ILE A 804 -14.69 9.06 5.41
C ILE A 804 -14.98 9.61 6.79
N THR A 805 -15.78 8.86 7.55
CA THR A 805 -15.68 8.87 8.99
C THR A 805 -14.27 8.38 9.30
N LEU A 806 -13.31 9.31 9.27
CA LEU A 806 -12.12 9.16 10.07
C LEU A 806 -12.63 8.95 11.51
N PRO A 807 -12.04 8.04 12.31
CA PRO A 807 -12.29 8.06 13.73
C PRO A 807 -11.81 9.41 14.25
N PHE A 808 -12.74 10.37 14.35
CA PHE A 808 -12.58 11.61 15.07
C PHE A 808 -12.85 11.29 16.53
N ASN A 809 -11.75 11.16 17.26
CA ASN A 809 -11.50 11.59 18.63
C ASN A 809 -9.97 11.45 18.71
N GLU A 810 -9.19 12.49 18.47
CA GLU A 810 -8.88 13.51 19.46
C GLU A 810 -8.32 14.75 18.74
N VAL A 811 -9.00 15.89 18.87
CA VAL A 811 -8.36 17.20 18.76
C VAL A 811 -8.68 17.95 20.03
N VAL A 812 -7.63 18.58 20.56
CA VAL A 812 -7.55 19.42 21.77
C VAL A 812 -7.36 18.64 23.08
N ASP A 813 -6.09 18.47 23.49
CA ASP A 813 -5.60 19.40 24.51
C ASP A 813 -4.09 19.66 24.39
N SER A 814 -3.78 20.93 24.18
CA SER A 814 -2.47 21.52 24.31
C SER A 814 -2.14 21.66 25.79
N THR A 815 -1.58 20.61 26.39
CA THR A 815 -0.61 20.63 27.50
C THR A 815 -0.45 19.20 28.01
N LYS A 816 0.47 18.42 27.44
CA LYS A 816 1.04 17.30 28.20
C LYS A 816 2.04 17.88 29.18
N ASP A 817 1.51 18.25 30.34
CA ASP A 817 2.00 17.80 31.64
C ASP A 817 3.45 17.29 31.68
N ILE A 818 4.34 18.14 32.17
CA ILE A 818 5.50 17.67 32.92
C ILE A 818 5.00 17.48 34.37
N SER A 819 4.23 16.42 34.62
CA SER A 819 3.87 16.01 35.99
C SER A 819 4.30 14.58 36.28
N SER A 820 5.38 14.09 35.66
CA SER A 820 5.79 12.70 35.88
C SER A 820 7.28 12.46 36.10
N ASN A 821 8.13 13.46 36.34
CA ASN A 821 9.55 13.17 36.68
C ASN A 821 10.19 14.03 37.78
N THR A 822 9.44 14.86 38.50
CA THR A 822 9.91 15.49 39.74
C THR A 822 9.04 14.99 40.90
N GLN A 823 9.54 14.04 41.68
CA GLN A 823 8.91 13.62 42.93
C GLN A 823 9.05 14.75 43.96
N ALA A 824 8.16 15.74 43.94
CA ALA A 824 8.00 16.67 45.04
C ALA A 824 7.17 16.00 46.14
N PHE A 825 7.70 15.92 47.36
CA PHE A 825 6.95 15.42 48.50
C PHE A 825 6.36 16.59 49.27
N VAL A 826 5.05 16.56 49.52
CA VAL A 826 4.34 17.55 50.32
C VAL A 826 4.34 17.11 51.78
N TYR A 827 4.87 17.95 52.65
CA TYR A 827 4.84 17.73 54.09
C TYR A 827 3.95 18.77 54.78
N LYS A 828 2.99 18.31 55.58
CA LYS A 828 2.23 19.17 56.51
C LYS A 828 2.68 18.82 57.92
N GLY A 829 3.59 19.62 58.47
CA GLY A 829 4.36 19.20 59.66
C GLY A 829 5.31 18.06 59.30
N ASN A 830 5.29 16.96 60.07
CA ASN A 830 6.14 15.79 59.80
C ASN A 830 5.48 14.72 58.90
N ASP A 831 4.20 14.89 58.55
CA ASP A 831 3.43 13.90 57.79
C ASP A 831 3.40 14.23 56.29
N LYS A 832 3.61 13.19 55.48
CA LYS A 832 3.63 13.24 54.02
C LYS A 832 2.21 13.06 53.46
N ILE A 833 1.73 14.01 52.65
CA ILE A 833 0.36 14.00 52.11
C ILE A 833 0.37 13.75 50.58
N LEU A 834 -0.63 13.01 50.08
CA LEU A 834 -0.86 12.75 48.64
C LEU A 834 -1.42 14.01 47.95
N THR A 835 -0.84 14.35 46.79
CA THR A 835 -0.87 15.65 46.11
C THR A 835 -2.11 15.97 45.26
N GLU A 836 -3.09 15.06 45.14
CA GLU A 836 -4.14 15.26 44.14
C GLU A 836 -5.31 16.13 44.62
N LYS A 837 -5.64 16.14 45.93
CA LYS A 837 -6.67 17.00 46.52
C LYS A 837 -6.40 17.32 48.00
N PHE A 838 -6.56 18.58 48.42
CA PHE A 838 -6.52 18.96 49.83
C PHE A 838 -7.47 20.12 50.17
N GLU A 839 -7.99 20.15 51.40
CA GLU A 839 -8.81 21.26 51.91
C GLU A 839 -7.96 22.32 52.63
N VAL A 840 -8.20 23.58 52.30
CA VAL A 840 -7.66 24.75 52.99
C VAL A 840 -8.77 25.31 53.88
N LYS A 841 -8.54 25.31 55.20
CA LYS A 841 -9.42 25.90 56.20
C LYS A 841 -8.69 27.05 56.87
N ASP A 842 -9.12 28.28 56.61
CA ASP A 842 -8.53 29.54 57.06
C ASP A 842 -7.07 29.77 56.58
N SER A 843 -6.12 28.91 56.96
CA SER A 843 -4.74 28.90 56.45
C SER A 843 -4.12 27.51 56.46
N LEU A 844 -3.35 27.16 55.42
CA LEU A 844 -2.62 25.92 55.29
C LEU A 844 -1.14 26.16 55.03
N HIS A 845 -0.28 25.61 55.90
CA HIS A 845 1.18 25.61 55.74
C HIS A 845 1.69 24.23 55.36
N PHE A 846 2.57 24.17 54.36
CA PHE A 846 3.26 22.94 53.97
C PHE A 846 4.60 23.23 53.31
N THR A 847 5.51 22.25 53.38
CA THR A 847 6.85 22.36 52.78
C THR A 847 6.97 21.39 51.62
N LEU A 848 7.51 21.87 50.50
CA LEU A 848 7.88 21.03 49.36
C LEU A 848 9.39 20.84 49.35
N SER A 849 9.82 19.58 49.26
CA SER A 849 11.23 19.26 49.00
C SER A 849 11.46 19.05 47.50
N PHE A 850 12.47 19.74 46.99
CA PHE A 850 12.97 19.62 45.62
C PHE A 850 14.41 19.11 45.63
N THR A 851 14.90 18.64 44.48
CA THR A 851 16.34 18.34 44.31
C THR A 851 17.17 19.60 44.62
N PRO A 852 18.38 19.46 45.21
CA PRO A 852 19.26 20.60 45.49
C PRO A 852 19.48 21.48 44.24
N ASN A 853 19.53 22.81 44.43
CA ASN A 853 19.71 23.83 43.36
C ASN A 853 18.54 23.99 42.35
N SER A 854 17.31 23.67 42.77
CA SER A 854 16.10 23.95 41.98
C SER A 854 15.73 25.44 42.02
N ILE A 855 15.47 26.04 40.86
CA ILE A 855 15.02 27.43 40.72
C ILE A 855 13.50 27.45 40.53
N LEU A 856 12.79 28.08 41.47
CA LEU A 856 11.34 28.24 41.44
C LEU A 856 10.96 29.62 40.88
N SER A 857 10.13 29.63 39.83
CA SER A 857 9.77 30.86 39.10
C SER A 857 8.28 31.24 39.19
N PHE A 858 7.36 30.26 39.27
CA PHE A 858 5.92 30.49 39.42
C PHE A 858 5.18 29.22 39.88
N VAL A 859 3.94 29.38 40.36
CA VAL A 859 3.09 28.31 40.92
C VAL A 859 1.67 28.43 40.39
N CYS A 860 1.02 27.30 40.11
CA CYS A 860 -0.32 27.24 39.50
C CYS A 860 -1.30 26.45 40.36
N PHE A 861 -2.51 26.96 40.49
CA PHE A 861 -3.63 26.29 41.17
C PHE A 861 -4.79 26.11 40.21
N ASP A 862 -5.36 24.91 40.13
CA ASP A 862 -6.59 24.63 39.39
C ASP A 862 -7.79 24.79 40.35
N THR A 863 -8.22 26.04 40.55
CA THR A 863 -9.28 26.41 41.49
C THR A 863 -9.93 27.73 41.11
N ASP A 864 -11.24 27.82 41.35
CA ASP A 864 -12.05 29.02 41.12
C ASP A 864 -12.01 30.00 42.30
N THR A 865 -11.35 29.62 43.39
CA THR A 865 -11.27 30.42 44.63
C THR A 865 -9.93 31.14 44.68
N GLU A 866 -9.94 32.44 44.99
CA GLU A 866 -8.70 33.20 45.17
C GLU A 866 -8.09 32.92 46.55
N PHE A 867 -6.77 32.68 46.56
CA PHE A 867 -5.99 32.42 47.77
C PHE A 867 -4.89 33.47 47.91
N GLN A 868 -4.56 33.84 49.13
CA GLN A 868 -3.32 34.58 49.39
C GLN A 868 -2.19 33.56 49.61
N VAL A 869 -1.23 33.55 48.68
CA VAL A 869 -0.12 32.59 48.65
C VAL A 869 1.19 33.27 49.04
N LYS A 870 1.86 32.75 50.07
CA LYS A 870 3.24 33.10 50.41
C LYS A 870 4.16 31.92 50.19
N ILE A 871 5.36 32.22 49.70
CA ILE A 871 6.45 31.27 49.49
C ILE A 871 7.67 31.79 50.24
N GLN A 872 8.17 31.03 51.23
CA GLN A 872 9.22 31.48 52.16
C GLN A 872 8.97 32.91 52.68
N ASP A 873 7.77 33.12 53.25
CA ASP A 873 7.29 34.40 53.80
C ASP A 873 7.12 35.57 52.80
N LYS A 874 7.39 35.38 51.50
CA LYS A 874 7.15 36.40 50.46
C LYS A 874 5.77 36.21 49.81
N ILE A 875 4.96 37.27 49.78
CA ILE A 875 3.63 37.27 49.14
C ILE A 875 3.81 37.24 47.61
N CYS A 876 3.17 36.27 46.95
CA CYS A 876 3.25 36.13 45.50
C CYS A 876 2.21 37.01 44.79
N GLN A 877 2.58 37.56 43.61
CA GLN A 877 1.65 38.34 42.79
C GLN A 877 0.91 37.43 41.81
N LYS A 878 -0.40 37.66 41.66
CA LYS A 878 -1.25 36.99 40.67
C LYS A 878 -0.96 37.51 39.26
N VAL A 879 -0.78 36.62 38.29
CA VAL A 879 -0.36 36.98 36.92
C VAL A 879 -1.40 36.67 35.84
N ALA A 880 -2.19 35.59 35.95
CA ALA A 880 -3.16 35.21 34.92
C ALA A 880 -4.32 34.34 35.46
N LEU A 881 -5.46 34.40 34.75
CA LEU A 881 -6.66 33.57 34.89
C LEU A 881 -7.02 33.02 33.50
N SER A 882 -7.01 31.71 33.32
CA SER A 882 -7.58 31.04 32.14
C SER A 882 -8.02 29.63 32.52
N ASP A 883 -9.25 29.26 32.19
CA ASP A 883 -9.82 27.92 32.34
C ASP A 883 -9.69 27.32 33.76
N ASN A 884 -10.27 28.00 34.76
CA ASN A 884 -10.24 27.58 36.19
C ASN A 884 -8.83 27.46 36.81
N ARG A 885 -7.80 28.06 36.18
CA ARG A 885 -6.41 28.08 36.68
C ARG A 885 -5.97 29.47 37.11
N ILE A 886 -5.39 29.58 38.31
CA ILE A 886 -4.80 30.81 38.85
C ILE A 886 -3.29 30.64 38.99
N ILE A 887 -2.52 31.54 38.37
CA ILE A 887 -1.04 31.54 38.41
C ILE A 887 -0.52 32.64 39.33
N TYR A 888 0.35 32.27 40.28
CA TYR A 888 1.08 33.16 41.17
C TYR A 888 2.58 33.14 40.82
N LYS A 889 3.19 34.31 40.67
CA LYS A 889 4.59 34.46 40.27
C LYS A 889 5.41 35.10 41.41
N LEU A 890 6.65 34.62 41.56
CA LEU A 890 7.65 35.26 42.42
C LEU A 890 8.33 36.40 41.64
N GLU A 891 8.51 37.56 42.28
CA GLU A 891 9.25 38.67 41.66
C GLU A 891 10.72 38.32 41.40
N GLU A 892 11.33 37.51 42.27
CA GLU A 892 12.70 37.02 42.13
C GLU A 892 12.73 35.48 42.22
N PRO A 893 13.47 34.77 41.33
CA PRO A 893 13.53 33.32 41.35
C PRO A 893 14.17 32.81 42.64
N LEU A 894 13.57 31.81 43.27
CA LEU A 894 14.04 31.26 44.54
C LEU A 894 14.88 29.99 44.30
N ILE A 895 16.06 29.88 44.93
CA ILE A 895 16.94 28.71 44.84
C ILE A 895 16.98 28.01 46.20
N SER A 896 16.25 26.90 46.35
CA SER A 896 16.22 26.13 47.60
C SER A 896 15.80 24.69 47.35
N ASN A 897 16.29 23.76 48.17
CA ASN A 897 15.87 22.35 48.17
C ASN A 897 14.66 22.07 49.08
N LEU A 898 14.29 23.05 49.91
CA LEU A 898 13.10 23.05 50.75
C LEU A 898 12.40 24.41 50.62
N VAL A 899 11.14 24.39 50.21
CA VAL A 899 10.36 25.61 49.99
C VAL A 899 9.09 25.53 50.82
N ASP A 900 8.93 26.48 51.73
CA ASP A 900 7.75 26.60 52.59
C ASP A 900 6.67 27.41 51.88
N PHE A 901 5.44 26.89 51.92
CA PHE A 901 4.24 27.49 51.35
C PHE A 901 3.24 27.79 52.47
N GLU A 902 2.64 28.97 52.41
CA GLU A 902 1.47 29.35 53.20
C GLU A 902 0.37 29.79 52.24
N ILE A 903 -0.78 29.14 52.32
CA ILE A 903 -1.98 29.47 51.54
C ILE A 903 -3.08 29.86 52.52
N SER A 904 -3.72 31.02 52.31
CA SER A 904 -4.81 31.50 53.17
C SER A 904 -6.03 31.94 52.36
N CYS A 905 -7.22 31.72 52.92
CA CYS A 905 -8.51 32.04 52.33
C CYS A 905 -9.58 32.22 53.42
N ASP A 906 -10.66 32.94 53.10
CA ASP A 906 -11.81 33.06 54.00
C ASP A 906 -12.72 31.81 53.88
N GLY A 907 -12.79 31.00 54.94
CA GLY A 907 -13.62 29.80 55.01
C GLY A 907 -12.90 28.49 54.68
N VAL A 908 -13.67 27.47 54.25
CA VAL A 908 -13.14 26.14 53.90
C VAL A 908 -13.33 25.89 52.41
N HIS A 909 -12.23 25.69 51.68
CA HIS A 909 -12.23 25.48 50.24
C HIS A 909 -11.36 24.28 49.84
N SER A 910 -11.84 23.48 48.88
CA SER A 910 -11.10 22.33 48.32
C SER A 910 -10.24 22.78 47.15
N VAL A 911 -8.97 22.36 47.13
CA VAL A 911 -8.04 22.56 46.02
C VAL A 911 -7.80 21.22 45.33
N ASP A 912 -8.11 21.18 44.03
CA ASP A 912 -7.89 20.02 43.18
C ASP A 912 -6.64 20.26 42.30
N ASN A 913 -5.78 19.25 42.11
CA ASN A 913 -4.64 19.28 41.18
C ASN A 913 -3.62 20.42 41.40
N PHE A 914 -3.04 20.52 42.59
CA PHE A 914 -1.93 21.46 42.87
C PHE A 914 -0.65 21.10 42.09
N ARG A 915 -0.09 22.05 41.33
CA ARG A 915 1.08 21.83 40.46
C ARG A 915 2.14 22.93 40.63
N VAL A 916 3.40 22.51 40.75
CA VAL A 916 4.55 23.42 40.90
C VAL A 916 5.54 23.23 39.76
N PHE A 917 5.98 24.34 39.14
CA PHE A 917 6.88 24.34 38.00
C PHE A 917 8.23 24.99 38.38
N GLY A 918 9.34 24.29 38.12
CA GLY A 918 10.70 24.75 38.42
C GLY A 918 11.74 24.23 37.43
N SER A 919 12.89 24.92 37.34
CA SER A 919 14.04 24.55 36.48
C SER A 919 15.24 24.15 37.36
N VAL A 920 15.98 23.09 37.03
CA VAL A 920 17.15 22.62 37.82
C VAL A 920 18.46 22.93 37.08
N MET A 921 19.46 23.52 37.75
CA MET A 921 20.83 23.69 37.24
C MET A 921 21.87 23.38 38.31
N GLU A 922 22.94 22.65 37.96
CA GLU A 922 24.14 22.48 38.79
C GLU A 922 25.34 23.21 38.21
N ILE A 923 26.13 23.87 39.07
CA ILE A 923 27.31 24.67 38.71
C ILE A 923 28.50 24.18 39.54
N ASN A 924 29.70 24.08 38.95
CA ASN A 924 30.95 24.12 39.71
C ASN A 924 32.11 24.74 38.89
N GLU A 925 32.89 25.59 39.56
CA GLU A 925 34.08 26.31 39.08
C GLU A 925 35.35 25.76 39.76
N GLN A 926 36.50 25.71 39.07
CA GLN A 926 37.83 26.24 39.50
C GLN A 926 38.99 25.96 38.49
N ASN A 927 39.92 26.95 38.42
CA ASN A 927 40.99 27.30 37.43
C ASN A 927 42.39 26.64 37.67
N PRO A 928 43.53 27.03 37.01
CA PRO A 928 43.88 27.45 35.63
C PRO A 928 45.18 26.77 35.07
N ILE A 929 45.52 26.90 33.77
CA ILE A 929 46.91 26.67 33.29
C ILE A 929 47.33 27.77 32.28
N ASP A 930 48.56 28.27 32.47
CA ASP A 930 49.27 29.35 31.78
C ASP A 930 49.94 28.88 30.47
N ILE A 931 49.73 29.60 29.36
CA ILE A 931 50.40 29.34 28.07
C ILE A 931 50.85 30.66 27.46
N LYS A 932 51.98 31.17 27.95
CA LYS A 932 52.62 32.40 27.46
C LYS A 932 53.66 32.21 26.36
N ASN A 933 53.73 31.04 25.71
CA ASN A 933 54.63 30.83 24.57
C ASN A 933 53.96 29.95 23.53
N TYR A 934 53.58 30.52 22.37
CA TYR A 934 53.86 29.99 21.03
C TYR A 934 53.12 30.83 19.96
N GLN A 935 53.87 31.53 19.12
CA GLN A 935 53.37 32.23 17.92
C GLN A 935 53.53 31.35 16.68
N GLY A 936 52.51 31.35 15.80
CA GLY A 936 52.73 31.27 14.35
C GLY A 936 51.90 30.25 13.55
N LYS A 937 50.99 30.79 12.71
CA LYS A 937 50.33 30.25 11.49
C LYS A 937 49.13 29.29 11.65
N VAL A 938 48.02 29.70 11.00
CA VAL A 938 46.77 28.99 10.64
C VAL A 938 46.36 27.89 11.60
N ILE A 939 45.35 28.15 12.43
CA ILE A 939 44.95 27.22 13.49
C ILE A 939 43.60 26.58 13.16
N SER A 940 43.65 25.33 12.69
CA SER A 940 42.52 24.39 12.86
C SER A 940 42.63 23.82 14.27
N TYR A 941 41.61 24.02 15.09
CA TYR A 941 41.57 23.42 16.42
C TYR A 941 40.65 22.19 16.40
N ASP A 942 41.16 21.04 16.85
CA ASP A 942 40.31 20.00 17.43
C ASP A 942 40.16 20.35 18.92
N ILE A 943 39.09 21.06 19.29
CA ILE A 943 38.87 21.59 20.66
C ILE A 943 38.16 20.52 21.52
N PRO A 944 38.58 20.29 22.77
CA PRO A 944 37.89 19.38 23.68
C PRO A 944 36.46 19.87 23.98
N VAL A 945 35.50 18.98 23.80
CA VAL A 945 34.06 19.25 23.91
C VAL A 945 33.61 19.10 25.36
N GLN A 946 33.02 20.15 25.95
CA GLN A 946 32.14 19.96 27.11
C GLN A 946 30.75 19.59 26.59
N MET A 947 30.35 18.34 26.85
CA MET A 947 29.04 17.81 26.49
C MET A 947 28.03 18.15 27.57
N PHE A 948 26.91 18.77 27.18
CA PHE A 948 25.71 18.82 28.01
C PHE A 948 24.64 17.93 27.37
N THR A 949 24.18 16.93 28.12
CA THR A 949 23.08 16.04 27.73
C THR A 949 21.82 16.44 28.49
N ASP A 950 20.79 16.87 27.75
CA ASP A 950 19.44 17.11 28.28
C ASP A 950 18.44 16.35 27.40
N GLY A 951 18.03 15.16 27.86
CA GLY A 951 17.21 14.23 27.07
C GLY A 951 17.84 13.83 25.73
N ASN A 952 17.03 13.82 24.66
CA ASN A 952 17.43 13.48 23.28
C ASN A 952 18.09 14.64 22.51
N ILE A 953 18.35 15.79 23.15
CA ILE A 953 19.00 16.95 22.53
C ILE A 953 20.43 17.03 23.05
N ARG A 954 21.38 17.09 22.12
CA ARG A 954 22.80 17.29 22.43
C ARG A 954 23.19 18.72 22.09
N GLN A 955 23.93 19.35 23.00
CA GLN A 955 24.49 20.68 22.80
C GLN A 955 26.01 20.61 22.87
N GLU A 956 26.65 21.22 21.88
CA GLU A 956 28.11 21.39 21.84
C GLU A 956 28.42 22.87 21.87
N LYS A 957 29.22 23.29 22.85
CA LYS A 957 29.66 24.68 22.99
C LYS A 957 31.16 24.76 22.81
N CYS A 958 31.60 25.62 21.90
CA CYS A 958 33.01 25.88 21.64
C CYS A 958 33.30 27.35 21.90
N GLN A 959 34.29 27.65 22.76
CA GLN A 959 34.80 29.01 22.89
C GLN A 959 35.75 29.34 21.75
N ILE A 960 35.62 30.55 21.21
CA ILE A 960 36.47 31.06 20.14
C ILE A 960 37.49 32.01 20.77
N LEU A 961 38.77 31.65 20.68
CA LEU A 961 39.86 32.43 21.25
C LEU A 961 40.16 33.70 20.43
N ASP A 962 40.10 33.58 19.11
CA ASP A 962 40.29 34.69 18.18
C ASP A 962 38.92 35.25 17.77
N LYS A 963 38.52 36.40 18.34
CA LYS A 963 37.26 37.11 18.10
C LYS A 963 37.15 37.65 16.66
N ASN A 964 37.26 36.78 15.66
CA ASN A 964 37.17 37.08 14.25
C ASN A 964 35.81 36.63 13.69
N PRO A 965 35.35 37.23 12.59
CA PRO A 965 34.20 36.73 11.85
C PRO A 965 34.44 35.31 11.32
N ILE A 966 33.46 34.44 11.48
CA ILE A 966 33.47 33.08 10.93
C ILE A 966 32.86 33.13 9.53
N HIS A 967 33.58 32.64 8.52
CA HIS A 967 33.10 32.63 7.14
C HIS A 967 32.53 31.29 6.70
N LYS A 968 32.99 30.21 7.33
CA LYS A 968 32.63 28.86 6.93
C LYS A 968 32.76 27.95 8.14
N PHE A 969 31.78 27.08 8.35
CA PHE A 969 31.94 25.93 9.22
C PHE A 969 31.81 24.66 8.40
N VAL A 970 32.52 23.63 8.84
CA VAL A 970 32.62 22.34 8.19
C VAL A 970 32.08 21.32 9.17
N VAL A 971 31.13 20.52 8.71
CA VAL A 971 30.56 19.40 9.45
C VAL A 971 31.06 18.12 8.79
N GLU A 972 31.88 17.37 9.52
CA GLU A 972 32.39 16.09 9.07
C GLU A 972 31.60 14.98 9.77
N MET A 973 30.81 14.25 8.97
CA MET A 973 29.97 13.17 9.46
C MET A 973 30.78 11.87 9.53
N ARG A 974 30.96 11.34 10.74
CA ARG A 974 31.63 10.05 10.95
C ARG A 974 30.71 8.89 10.58
N VAL A 975 31.32 7.78 10.16
CA VAL A 975 30.65 6.56 9.65
C VAL A 975 29.62 6.01 10.65
N GLY A 976 28.35 5.96 10.23
CA GLY A 976 27.26 5.35 11.00
C GLY A 976 25.86 5.81 10.56
N GLY A 977 25.29 5.16 9.53
CA GLY A 977 23.86 5.19 9.20
C GLY A 977 23.29 6.46 8.51
N PRO A 978 22.11 6.36 7.87
CA PRO A 978 21.40 7.49 7.29
C PRO A 978 20.88 8.40 8.41
N ASN A 979 21.50 9.57 8.57
CA ASN A 979 21.27 10.46 9.69
C ASN A 979 20.35 11.61 9.27
N ASN A 980 19.07 11.51 9.62
CA ASN A 980 18.12 12.62 9.54
C ASN A 980 18.39 13.61 10.69
N LEU A 981 19.35 14.51 10.49
CA LEU A 981 19.75 15.50 11.48
C LEU A 981 19.28 16.88 11.05
N SER A 982 18.64 17.59 11.98
CA SER A 982 18.59 19.03 11.96
C SER A 982 19.47 19.56 13.09
N PHE A 983 20.21 20.63 12.82
CA PHE A 983 20.99 21.31 13.83
C PHE A 983 20.79 22.82 13.77
N VAL A 984 20.86 23.45 14.93
CA VAL A 984 20.82 24.90 15.08
C VAL A 984 22.21 25.35 15.52
N ILE A 985 22.85 26.14 14.68
CA ILE A 985 24.14 26.77 15.00
C ILE A 985 23.86 28.20 15.43
N GLN A 986 24.36 28.56 16.60
CA GLN A 986 24.35 29.90 17.14
C GLN A 986 25.79 30.37 17.32
N PHE A 987 26.14 31.49 16.70
CA PHE A 987 27.35 32.21 17.08
C PHE A 987 26.98 33.28 18.10
N LYS A 988 27.76 33.35 19.18
CA LYS A 988 27.56 34.28 20.29
C LYS A 988 28.73 35.25 20.39
N SER A 989 28.41 36.46 20.83
CA SER A 989 29.35 37.52 21.19
C SER A 989 28.88 38.16 22.49
N GLN A 990 29.72 38.17 23.52
CA GLN A 990 29.37 38.63 24.87
C GLN A 990 28.09 37.97 25.43
N GLY A 991 27.90 36.68 25.13
CA GLY A 991 26.73 35.90 25.57
C GLY A 991 25.44 36.12 24.75
N LYS A 992 25.40 37.09 23.83
CA LYS A 992 24.27 37.32 22.92
C LYS A 992 24.45 36.58 21.60
N THR A 993 23.40 35.97 21.08
CA THR A 993 23.41 35.35 19.75
C THR A 993 23.49 36.42 18.67
N VAL A 994 24.58 36.44 17.92
CA VAL A 994 24.84 37.38 16.80
C VAL A 994 24.53 36.76 15.45
N TYR A 995 24.46 35.44 15.37
CA TYR A 995 24.07 34.70 14.18
C TYR A 995 23.40 33.41 14.61
N GLU A 996 22.28 33.08 13.98
CA GLU A 996 21.60 31.80 14.15
C GLU A 996 21.23 31.26 12.78
N LYS A 997 21.50 29.97 12.56
CA LYS A 997 21.07 29.27 11.35
C LYS A 997 20.63 27.87 11.69
N LYS A 998 19.45 27.51 11.20
CA LYS A 998 18.93 26.15 11.21
C LYS A 998 19.32 25.44 9.93
N ILE A 999 19.87 24.24 10.06
CA ILE A 999 20.36 23.45 8.93
C ILE A 999 19.79 22.05 9.01
N ILE A 1000 19.37 21.54 7.86
CA ILE A 1000 18.81 20.21 7.68
C ILE A 1000 19.82 19.44 6.83
N LEU A 1001 20.34 18.36 7.39
CA LEU A 1001 21.23 17.49 6.65
C LEU A 1001 20.41 16.59 5.72
N PRO A 1002 20.81 16.48 4.44
CA PRO A 1002 20.21 15.51 3.53
C PRO A 1002 20.54 14.07 3.95
N GLU A 1003 19.71 13.12 3.52
CA GLU A 1003 20.07 11.70 3.58
C GLU A 1003 21.20 11.43 2.57
N THR A 1004 22.35 10.95 3.05
CA THR A 1004 23.55 10.71 2.23
C THR A 1004 24.29 9.43 2.60
N SER A 1005 25.12 8.92 1.68
CA SER A 1005 26.04 7.80 1.94
C SER A 1005 27.08 8.14 3.04
N PRO A 1006 27.60 7.16 3.80
CA PRO A 1006 28.62 7.40 4.84
C PRO A 1006 29.94 7.96 4.27
N GLY A 1007 30.66 8.77 5.05
CA GLY A 1007 32.02 9.23 4.74
C GLY A 1007 32.12 10.57 3.99
N ASN A 1008 31.01 11.30 3.86
CA ASN A 1008 30.99 12.58 3.14
C ASN A 1008 31.28 13.77 4.06
N ARG A 1009 32.11 14.71 3.56
CA ARG A 1009 32.44 15.97 4.23
C ARG A 1009 31.60 17.11 3.66
N MET A 1010 30.82 17.75 4.53
CA MET A 1010 29.93 18.85 4.14
C MET A 1010 30.41 20.15 4.76
N SER A 1011 30.31 21.24 4.03
CA SER A 1011 30.73 22.54 4.52
C SER A 1011 29.73 23.62 4.17
N PHE A 1012 29.52 24.55 5.06
CA PHE A 1012 28.45 25.54 4.95
C PHE A 1012 29.04 26.93 5.15
N LYS A 1013 28.72 27.84 4.24
CA LYS A 1013 29.12 29.24 4.37
C LYS A 1013 28.25 29.94 5.40
N THR A 1014 28.81 30.96 6.03
CA THR A 1014 28.12 31.80 7.00
C THR A 1014 28.22 33.25 6.61
N ASP A 1015 27.11 33.96 6.76
CA ASP A 1015 27.02 35.41 6.52
C ASP A 1015 27.32 36.21 7.81
N CYS A 1016 27.89 35.57 8.83
CA CYS A 1016 28.23 36.22 10.09
C CYS A 1016 29.41 37.17 9.88
N THR A 1017 29.12 38.46 9.87
CA THR A 1017 30.11 39.53 9.74
C THR A 1017 30.63 40.03 11.09
N GLN A 1018 30.00 39.60 12.20
CA GLN A 1018 30.34 40.04 13.54
C GLN A 1018 31.38 39.11 14.20
N PRO A 1019 32.31 39.67 15.00
CA PRO A 1019 33.26 38.88 15.77
C PRO A 1019 32.54 38.07 16.86
N CYS A 1020 32.86 36.78 16.95
CA CYS A 1020 32.21 35.81 17.83
C CYS A 1020 33.18 35.32 18.91
N ASP A 1021 32.70 35.11 20.13
CA ASP A 1021 33.47 34.54 21.25
C ASP A 1021 33.03 33.13 21.65
N ALA A 1022 31.88 32.65 21.13
CA ALA A 1022 31.47 31.26 21.27
C ALA A 1022 30.61 30.77 20.09
N VAL A 1023 30.67 29.47 19.80
CA VAL A 1023 29.72 28.76 18.96
C VAL A 1023 28.94 27.78 19.82
N VAL A 1024 27.63 27.71 19.64
CA VAL A 1024 26.77 26.70 20.22
C VAL A 1024 26.09 25.94 19.08
N VAL A 1025 26.22 24.62 19.07
CA VAL A 1025 25.55 23.74 18.12
C VAL A 1025 24.58 22.85 18.88
N ASN A 1026 23.30 22.95 18.56
CA ASN A 1026 22.26 22.09 19.10
C ASN A 1026 21.82 21.09 18.03
N TYR A 1027 21.76 19.80 18.36
CA TYR A 1027 21.24 18.78 17.45
C TYR A 1027 20.48 17.69 18.20
N LEU A 1028 19.54 17.04 17.51
CA LEU A 1028 18.73 15.94 18.08
C LEU A 1028 19.38 14.60 17.80
N ASP A 1029 19.58 13.80 18.86
CA ASP A 1029 19.93 12.39 18.75
C ASP A 1029 18.66 11.54 18.90
N ARG A 1030 18.30 10.79 17.85
CA ARG A 1030 17.12 9.92 17.85
C ARG A 1030 17.47 8.44 17.65
N THR A 1031 18.74 8.06 17.59
CA THR A 1031 19.14 6.66 17.34
C THR A 1031 20.30 6.23 18.24
N SER A 1032 20.17 5.04 18.83
CA SER A 1032 21.16 4.43 19.73
C SER A 1032 22.54 4.14 19.11
N PHE A 1033 22.74 4.43 17.81
CA PHE A 1033 23.96 4.18 17.04
C PHE A 1033 24.67 5.47 16.58
N PHE A 1034 24.24 6.64 17.06
CA PHE A 1034 24.76 7.92 16.60
C PHE A 1034 26.18 8.23 17.11
N ARG A 1035 27.15 8.41 16.19
CA ARG A 1035 28.49 8.93 16.50
C ARG A 1035 28.52 10.44 16.31
N GLN A 1036 29.12 11.14 17.27
CA GLN A 1036 29.25 12.60 17.31
C GLN A 1036 29.82 13.17 15.99
N PRO A 1037 29.17 14.18 15.38
CA PRO A 1037 29.72 14.89 14.22
C PRO A 1037 30.92 15.74 14.63
N LEU A 1038 31.91 15.86 13.73
CA LEU A 1038 33.05 16.74 13.94
C LEU A 1038 32.77 18.11 13.34
N PHE A 1039 32.93 19.17 14.13
CA PHE A 1039 32.80 20.55 13.66
C PHE A 1039 34.18 21.18 13.51
N ARG A 1040 34.46 21.80 12.36
CA ARG A 1040 35.64 22.65 12.13
C ARG A 1040 35.20 24.03 11.66
N PHE A 1041 35.75 25.08 12.27
CA PHE A 1041 35.42 26.47 11.93
C PHE A 1041 36.58 27.15 11.20
N ILE A 1042 36.29 27.93 10.16
CA ILE A 1042 37.27 28.62 9.32
C ILE A 1042 37.05 30.14 9.43
N TYR A 1043 38.11 30.86 9.82
CA TYR A 1043 38.11 32.31 10.09
C TYR A 1043 38.63 33.11 8.89
N LYS A 1044 38.18 34.36 8.73
CA LYS A 1044 38.93 35.34 7.91
C LYS A 1044 40.09 35.88 8.72
N LYS A 1045 41.20 36.11 8.04
CA LYS A 1045 42.20 37.07 8.51
C LYS A 1045 41.74 38.49 8.20
#